data_AF-A0A1Q9NVU9-F1
#
_entry.id   AF-A0A1Q9NVU9-F1
#
_cell.length_a   1.000
_cell.length_b   1.000
_cell.length_c   1.000
_cell.angle_alpha   90.00
_cell.angle_beta   90.00
_cell.angle_gamma   90.00
#
_symmetry.space_group_name_H-M   'P 1'
#
loop_
_entity.id
_entity.type
_entity.pdbx_description
1 polymer ?
#
loop_
_entity_poly.entity_id
_entity_poly.type
_entity_poly.pdbx_seq_one_letter_code
_entity_poly.pdbx_strand_id
1 'polypeptide(L)'
;MATIFEEIEGWFTDYSILVLGFLFVLIGLFFGIPKVKNYLKNKSNQYSALLWVLVLASGILMIIFSNSLQTYYDETLASSFHDLEIWFTDNSIIGLGLLLVVAGLLFGISELNIYLKHNSTPDQLILWSMVFLAGMITTIFNDFVFGLLVGISIIMLIETVKLWDTPVWGQLMAATTASYLVILFGKAGQIAFDYITKPENPNEQIFSTAFNISFYVFIIVAFFFFGRKFILVSRLSSPQMVYLFLFGMMYGVIVFLQKREILFSRDEQGYTQAYNYLNINANWPDRIMFANFGTFEALAVVMVFMYLISGWLLEVLFGIEPVTDPIILAKVAEVAKTMGIKDKVKVGFVRAPILNAFAFGPFFDKRIAFISNDINEFSDSDIRGIVGHELAHSAKHHVVLLLLLSIFELAFKKALGFPATTLDYTFLPDDAVKNISFGAYYGLSYLFLIFLLIFVRILEGHADKVTKDAGYGDDLSKALFRLEGFYHGVASDFGISVNLLTDRQYSPAERRRFTAQAGKNLYSEILSPTRGSAFANVFQSHPRTAYRISAMASENVSPIKAALYPYRLLGFGLRKGALKKLTENYQIIHSLIDETYTEDYGEEALDEVLNFNPMRDTYERYIGKSIIAFDKFEKRVYNGECKDIISTGRVTSPLFCIINDEKVDLAKVAMKEYKIGESYFLRDGSIVVATGHHIDKEKGLIIDIENNGRIEEIEIAKLGKPVTFISNLSGKEIIVYDKGLSKLKKIDTVDLGKSWADSKIKINGDTFNGVDFIVGFPPLGIETRKTKIDEQMDLLKHLVGKKIYLYTKENFDVSLSGLVESVNDNGLTLLDADGSHTIELNKLEYVIYEDDVIELIRSEHISFFTKIEIKWSNRNEFNYIIN
;
A
#
# COMPACT_ATOMS: atom_id res chain seq x y z
N MET A 1 1.45 -11.54 -58.40
CA MET A 1 2.53 -11.96 -57.47
C MET A 1 3.62 -10.91 -57.39
N ALA A 2 4.30 -10.53 -58.48
CA ALA A 2 5.24 -9.38 -58.45
C ALA A 2 4.54 -8.02 -58.24
N THR A 3 3.38 -7.80 -58.85
CA THR A 3 2.54 -6.60 -58.61
C THR A 3 1.83 -6.59 -57.25
N ILE A 4 1.65 -7.77 -56.63
CA ILE A 4 1.19 -7.85 -55.23
C ILE A 4 2.36 -7.51 -54.29
N PHE A 5 3.61 -7.79 -54.68
CA PHE A 5 4.81 -7.39 -53.95
C PHE A 5 5.14 -5.90 -54.08
N GLU A 6 4.84 -5.25 -55.21
CA GLU A 6 4.98 -3.79 -55.38
C GLU A 6 3.85 -3.00 -54.67
N GLU A 7 2.61 -3.51 -54.61
CA GLU A 7 1.58 -2.93 -53.73
C GLU A 7 1.85 -3.19 -52.24
N ILE A 8 2.53 -4.31 -51.93
CA ILE A 8 3.08 -4.61 -50.61
C ILE A 8 4.14 -3.56 -50.25
N GLU A 9 5.12 -3.23 -51.11
CA GLU A 9 6.12 -2.18 -50.84
C GLU A 9 5.51 -0.80 -50.56
N GLY A 10 4.35 -0.47 -51.13
CA GLY A 10 3.57 0.73 -50.81
C GLY A 10 2.71 0.65 -49.54
N TRP A 11 2.60 -0.52 -48.92
CA TRP A 11 1.88 -0.81 -47.68
C TRP A 11 2.81 -0.98 -46.46
N PHE A 12 4.14 -0.97 -46.63
CA PHE A 12 5.15 -1.20 -45.57
C PHE A 12 5.77 0.07 -44.97
N THR A 13 5.04 1.19 -44.98
CA THR A 13 5.38 2.37 -44.19
C THR A 13 4.34 2.59 -43.11
N ASP A 14 4.55 1.97 -41.95
CA ASP A 14 3.96 2.42 -40.68
C ASP A 14 4.85 1.95 -39.52
N TYR A 15 5.35 2.92 -38.75
CA TYR A 15 6.27 2.78 -37.61
C TYR A 15 5.79 1.78 -36.53
N SER A 16 4.50 1.46 -36.55
CA SER A 16 3.80 0.51 -35.69
C SER A 16 4.41 -0.90 -35.72
N ILE A 17 4.82 -1.42 -36.87
CA ILE A 17 5.37 -2.79 -37.01
C ILE A 17 6.81 -2.87 -36.50
N LEU A 18 7.61 -1.81 -36.70
CA LEU A 18 8.98 -1.76 -36.21
C LEU A 18 9.00 -1.67 -34.68
N VAL A 19 8.04 -0.96 -34.09
CA VAL A 19 7.83 -0.87 -32.64
C VAL A 19 7.23 -2.17 -32.07
N LEU A 20 6.23 -2.78 -32.73
CA LEU A 20 5.66 -4.08 -32.33
C LEU A 20 6.68 -5.22 -32.45
N GLY A 21 7.47 -5.25 -33.52
CA GLY A 21 8.58 -6.18 -33.71
C GLY A 21 9.69 -5.98 -32.69
N PHE A 22 10.01 -4.72 -32.35
CA PHE A 22 10.96 -4.39 -31.29
C PHE A 22 10.44 -4.78 -29.89
N LEU A 23 9.15 -4.58 -29.61
CA LEU A 23 8.47 -5.05 -28.39
C LEU A 23 8.45 -6.58 -28.31
N PHE A 24 8.16 -7.28 -29.40
CA PHE A 24 8.21 -8.74 -29.46
C PHE A 24 9.63 -9.28 -29.29
N VAL A 25 10.64 -8.60 -29.82
CA VAL A 25 12.06 -8.94 -29.63
C VAL A 25 12.50 -8.66 -28.18
N LEU A 26 12.10 -7.54 -27.59
CA LEU A 26 12.32 -7.23 -26.16
C LEU A 26 11.67 -8.29 -25.27
N ILE A 27 10.38 -8.57 -25.47
CA ILE A 27 9.61 -9.55 -24.69
C ILE A 27 10.17 -10.97 -24.92
N GLY A 28 10.53 -11.33 -26.16
CA GLY A 28 11.16 -12.61 -26.50
C GLY A 28 12.56 -12.77 -25.87
N LEU A 29 13.34 -11.69 -25.80
CA LEU A 29 14.61 -11.65 -25.05
C LEU A 29 14.39 -11.87 -23.54
N PHE A 30 13.31 -11.33 -22.96
CA PHE A 30 12.98 -11.49 -21.54
C PHE A 30 12.43 -12.88 -21.16
N PHE A 31 11.63 -13.51 -22.02
CA PHE A 31 10.92 -14.77 -21.69
C PHE A 31 11.54 -16.05 -22.28
N GLY A 32 12.37 -15.97 -23.33
CA GLY A 32 12.72 -17.14 -24.14
C GLY A 32 14.11 -17.76 -24.01
N ILE A 33 15.11 -17.07 -23.43
CA ILE A 33 16.51 -17.49 -23.57
C ILE A 33 17.22 -17.61 -22.20
N PRO A 34 17.59 -18.83 -21.74
CA PRO A 34 18.32 -19.05 -20.49
C PRO A 34 19.62 -18.23 -20.36
N LYS A 35 20.28 -17.94 -21.50
CA LYS A 35 21.46 -17.06 -21.56
C LYS A 35 21.14 -15.59 -21.28
N VAL A 36 19.99 -15.08 -21.68
CA VAL A 36 19.57 -13.69 -21.41
C VAL A 36 19.13 -13.54 -19.96
N LYS A 37 18.52 -14.57 -19.37
CA LYS A 37 18.24 -14.64 -17.92
C LYS A 37 19.52 -14.52 -17.08
N ASN A 38 20.61 -15.18 -17.49
CA ASN A 38 21.92 -15.05 -16.86
C ASN A 38 22.59 -13.69 -17.15
N TYR A 39 22.37 -13.12 -18.33
CA TYR A 39 22.90 -11.81 -18.71
C TYR A 39 22.24 -10.66 -17.93
N LEU A 40 20.90 -10.67 -17.79
CA LEU A 40 20.13 -9.67 -17.06
C LEU A 40 20.19 -9.83 -15.53
N LYS A 41 20.78 -10.92 -15.01
CA LYS A 41 21.00 -11.11 -13.57
C LYS A 41 22.01 -10.11 -13.00
N ASN A 42 22.84 -9.51 -13.85
CA ASN A 42 23.80 -8.49 -13.47
C ASN A 42 23.18 -7.08 -13.63
N LYS A 43 23.09 -6.30 -12.53
CA LYS A 43 22.53 -4.92 -12.52
C LYS A 43 23.13 -4.06 -13.64
N SER A 44 24.44 -4.16 -13.90
CA SER A 44 25.12 -3.41 -14.98
C SER A 44 24.54 -3.69 -16.36
N ASN A 45 24.12 -4.93 -16.63
CA ASN A 45 23.60 -5.34 -17.92
C ASN A 45 22.16 -4.88 -18.14
N GLN A 46 21.35 -4.82 -17.07
CA GLN A 46 20.00 -4.24 -17.12
C GLN A 46 20.05 -2.76 -17.54
N TYR A 47 20.95 -1.98 -16.95
CA TYR A 47 21.11 -0.56 -17.30
C TYR A 47 21.70 -0.37 -18.71
N SER A 48 22.59 -1.27 -19.16
CA SER A 48 23.08 -1.24 -20.55
C SER A 48 21.97 -1.50 -21.58
N ALA A 49 21.05 -2.43 -21.30
CA ALA A 49 19.91 -2.70 -22.16
C ALA A 49 18.93 -1.51 -22.19
N LEU A 50 18.69 -0.89 -21.03
CA LEU A 50 17.89 0.34 -20.91
C LEU A 50 18.51 1.52 -21.69
N LEU A 51 19.84 1.65 -21.67
CA LEU A 51 20.58 2.66 -22.43
C LEU A 51 20.38 2.48 -23.94
N TRP A 52 20.45 1.24 -24.44
CA TRP A 52 20.17 0.94 -25.84
C TRP A 52 18.72 1.25 -26.23
N VAL A 53 17.76 0.97 -25.34
CA VAL A 53 16.35 1.33 -25.54
C VAL A 53 16.19 2.84 -25.62
N LEU A 54 16.79 3.61 -24.72
CA LEU A 54 16.73 5.08 -24.72
C LEU A 54 17.39 5.69 -25.98
N VAL A 55 18.52 5.16 -26.42
CA VAL A 55 19.22 5.63 -27.64
C VAL A 55 18.41 5.33 -28.89
N LEU A 56 17.93 4.10 -29.07
CA LEU A 56 17.08 3.73 -30.21
C LEU A 56 15.77 4.52 -30.23
N ALA A 57 15.16 4.69 -29.06
CA ALA A 57 13.94 5.48 -28.90
C ALA A 57 14.15 6.97 -29.23
N SER A 58 15.30 7.55 -28.85
CA SER A 58 15.64 8.93 -29.21
C SER A 58 15.81 9.13 -30.73
N GLY A 59 16.31 8.11 -31.44
CA GLY A 59 16.36 8.08 -32.90
C GLY A 59 14.97 8.03 -33.53
N ILE A 60 14.07 7.19 -32.99
CA ILE A 60 12.66 7.12 -33.43
C ILE A 60 11.95 8.44 -33.16
N LEU A 61 12.20 9.08 -32.01
CA LEU A 61 11.66 10.40 -31.68
C LEU A 61 12.14 11.47 -32.64
N MET A 62 13.41 11.50 -33.02
CA MET A 62 13.91 12.43 -34.05
C MET A 62 13.17 12.27 -35.38
N ILE A 63 12.84 11.03 -35.76
CA ILE A 63 12.12 10.73 -37.00
C ILE A 63 10.64 11.16 -36.90
N ILE A 64 9.97 10.83 -35.79
CA ILE A 64 8.57 11.22 -35.54
C ILE A 64 8.44 12.73 -35.40
N PHE A 65 9.33 13.38 -34.65
CA PHE A 65 9.33 14.83 -34.43
C PHE A 65 9.67 15.58 -35.72
N SER A 66 10.60 15.07 -36.53
CA SER A 66 10.88 15.57 -37.89
C SER A 66 9.63 15.53 -38.76
N ASN A 67 8.93 14.39 -38.83
CA ASN A 67 7.75 14.26 -39.69
C ASN A 67 6.53 15.04 -39.14
N SER A 68 6.34 15.10 -37.82
CA SER A 68 5.26 15.88 -37.19
C SER A 68 5.48 17.38 -37.37
N LEU A 69 6.72 17.85 -37.24
CA LEU A 69 7.11 19.22 -37.57
C LEU A 69 6.96 19.49 -39.06
N GLN A 70 7.33 18.55 -39.94
CA GLN A 70 7.22 18.73 -41.38
C GLN A 70 5.76 18.83 -41.85
N THR A 71 4.86 18.06 -41.23
CA THR A 71 3.41 18.17 -41.48
C THR A 71 2.84 19.50 -40.94
N TYR A 72 3.38 20.04 -39.84
CA TYR A 72 2.97 21.34 -39.28
C TYR A 72 3.61 22.54 -40.00
N TYR A 73 4.84 22.38 -40.52
CA TYR A 73 5.58 23.39 -41.27
C TYR A 73 4.93 23.73 -42.61
N ASP A 74 4.16 22.78 -43.17
CA ASP A 74 3.43 22.99 -44.41
C ASP A 74 2.10 23.74 -44.22
N GLU A 75 1.59 23.94 -42.99
CA GLU A 75 0.28 24.58 -42.77
C GLU A 75 0.24 25.90 -41.98
N THR A 76 1.22 26.30 -41.17
CA THR A 76 1.13 27.63 -40.52
C THR A 76 2.48 28.27 -40.18
N LEU A 77 2.84 29.28 -40.97
CA LEU A 77 3.82 30.30 -40.59
C LEU A 77 3.04 31.50 -40.04
N ALA A 78 3.21 31.74 -38.74
CA ALA A 78 2.78 32.90 -37.95
C ALA A 78 1.38 32.88 -37.30
N SER A 79 1.25 32.21 -36.16
CA SER A 79 0.53 32.79 -35.00
C SER A 79 0.93 32.15 -33.66
N SER A 80 0.66 32.92 -32.61
CA SER A 80 1.13 32.85 -31.22
C SER A 80 0.73 31.60 -30.42
N PHE A 81 1.18 31.51 -29.15
CA PHE A 81 0.78 30.55 -28.10
C PHE A 81 -0.70 30.07 -28.11
N HIS A 82 -1.63 30.86 -28.65
CA HIS A 82 -3.02 30.50 -28.85
C HIS A 82 -3.22 29.30 -29.80
N ASP A 83 -2.42 29.17 -30.87
CA ASP A 83 -2.52 28.03 -31.80
C ASP A 83 -2.00 26.74 -31.18
N LEU A 84 -1.01 26.87 -30.28
CA LEU A 84 -0.50 25.75 -29.50
C LEU A 84 -1.59 25.25 -28.54
N GLU A 85 -2.31 26.17 -27.88
CA GLU A 85 -3.43 25.84 -26.97
C GLU A 85 -4.58 25.17 -27.72
N ILE A 86 -4.93 25.65 -28.92
CA ILE A 86 -5.94 25.03 -29.79
C ILE A 86 -5.48 23.63 -30.22
N TRP A 87 -4.23 23.48 -30.66
CA TRP A 87 -3.69 22.17 -31.03
C TRP A 87 -3.67 21.17 -29.86
N PHE A 88 -3.30 21.60 -28.65
CA PHE A 88 -3.36 20.77 -27.45
C PHE A 88 -4.80 20.42 -27.05
N THR A 89 -5.77 21.28 -27.36
CA THR A 89 -7.19 21.01 -27.12
C THR A 89 -7.70 19.93 -28.09
N ASP A 90 -7.34 20.05 -29.37
CA ASP A 90 -7.75 19.11 -30.42
C ASP A 90 -6.99 17.77 -30.36
N ASN A 91 -5.73 17.77 -29.89
CA ASN A 91 -4.85 16.60 -29.79
C ASN A 91 -4.43 16.29 -28.34
N SER A 92 -5.38 16.42 -27.40
CA SER A 92 -5.10 16.31 -25.96
C SER A 92 -4.35 15.04 -25.55
N ILE A 93 -4.62 13.88 -26.18
CA ILE A 93 -3.93 12.62 -25.89
C ILE A 93 -2.49 12.63 -26.41
N ILE A 94 -2.26 13.07 -27.65
CA ILE A 94 -0.93 13.18 -28.26
C ILE A 94 -0.08 14.19 -27.47
N GLY A 95 -0.67 15.34 -27.13
CA GLY A 95 -0.04 16.37 -26.31
C GLY A 95 0.36 15.86 -24.93
N LEU A 96 -0.50 15.09 -24.26
CA LEU A 96 -0.17 14.41 -23.01
C LEU A 96 1.00 13.42 -23.21
N GLY A 97 0.98 12.63 -24.28
CA GLY A 97 2.07 11.70 -24.62
C GLY A 97 3.41 12.41 -24.79
N LEU A 98 3.45 13.52 -25.53
CA LEU A 98 4.66 14.33 -25.73
C LEU A 98 5.17 14.93 -24.41
N LEU A 99 4.27 15.41 -23.54
CA LEU A 99 4.64 15.91 -22.22
C LEU A 99 5.31 14.82 -21.38
N LEU A 100 4.75 13.60 -21.38
CA LEU A 100 5.33 12.45 -20.69
C LEU A 100 6.68 12.04 -21.27
N VAL A 101 6.85 12.08 -22.59
CA VAL A 101 8.14 11.85 -23.25
C VAL A 101 9.20 12.85 -22.78
N VAL A 102 8.87 14.14 -22.83
CA VAL A 102 9.80 15.21 -22.43
C VAL A 102 10.17 15.08 -20.96
N ALA A 103 9.18 14.85 -20.09
CA ALA A 103 9.42 14.62 -18.67
C ALA A 103 10.30 13.38 -18.44
N GLY A 104 9.94 12.24 -19.04
CA GLY A 104 10.69 10.99 -18.93
C GLY A 104 12.14 11.10 -19.41
N LEU A 105 12.39 11.82 -20.51
CA LEU A 105 13.75 12.08 -21.00
C LEU A 105 14.54 12.99 -20.08
N LEU A 106 14.01 14.17 -19.75
CA LEU A 106 14.72 15.16 -18.93
C LEU A 106 15.13 14.55 -17.59
N PHE A 107 14.20 13.83 -16.96
CA PHE A 107 14.42 13.21 -15.66
C PHE A 107 15.25 11.93 -15.77
N GLY A 108 15.02 11.09 -16.77
CA GLY A 108 15.83 9.90 -17.03
C GLY A 108 17.30 10.24 -17.31
N ILE A 109 17.58 11.30 -18.08
CA ILE A 109 18.95 11.77 -18.34
C ILE A 109 19.60 12.27 -17.04
N SER A 110 18.85 12.97 -16.18
CA SER A 110 19.35 13.39 -14.87
C SER A 110 19.79 12.19 -14.02
N GLU A 111 18.96 11.14 -13.94
CA GLU A 111 19.30 9.90 -13.23
C GLU A 111 20.52 9.19 -13.84
N LEU A 112 20.53 9.08 -15.17
CA LEU A 112 21.58 8.39 -15.89
C LEU A 112 22.93 9.08 -15.74
N ASN A 113 22.96 10.42 -15.77
CA ASN A 113 24.16 11.21 -15.54
C ASN A 113 24.77 10.93 -14.16
N ILE A 114 23.93 10.79 -13.13
CA ILE A 114 24.38 10.45 -11.77
C ILE A 114 24.90 9.02 -11.71
N TYR A 115 24.19 8.07 -12.34
CA TYR A 115 24.65 6.68 -12.45
C TYR A 115 26.01 6.57 -13.14
N LEU A 116 26.18 7.21 -14.30
CA LEU A 116 27.40 7.12 -15.10
C LEU A 116 28.60 7.79 -14.42
N LYS A 117 28.39 8.93 -13.77
CA LYS A 117 29.48 9.67 -13.10
C LYS A 117 29.86 9.08 -11.75
N HIS A 118 28.89 8.61 -10.98
CA HIS A 118 29.08 8.29 -9.58
C HIS A 118 28.81 6.82 -9.23
N ASN A 119 28.34 5.99 -10.17
CA ASN A 119 27.98 4.59 -9.93
C ASN A 119 26.94 4.41 -8.80
N SER A 120 26.11 5.43 -8.59
CA SER A 120 25.00 5.46 -7.61
C SER A 120 23.83 4.58 -8.06
N THR A 121 22.83 4.32 -7.21
CA THR A 121 21.66 3.54 -7.63
C THR A 121 20.73 4.33 -8.57
N PRO A 122 20.33 3.75 -9.71
CA PRO A 122 19.33 4.35 -10.60
C PRO A 122 17.90 3.95 -10.19
N ASP A 123 17.52 4.13 -8.91
CA ASP A 123 16.23 3.62 -8.42
C ASP A 123 15.06 4.28 -9.17
N GLN A 124 15.20 5.59 -9.45
CA GLN A 124 14.20 6.37 -10.20
C GLN A 124 14.37 6.27 -11.72
N LEU A 125 15.49 5.74 -12.23
CA LEU A 125 15.72 5.62 -13.68
C LEU A 125 14.70 4.68 -14.33
N ILE A 126 14.33 3.61 -13.63
CA ILE A 126 13.33 2.66 -14.10
C ILE A 126 11.97 3.34 -14.20
N LEU A 127 11.60 4.15 -13.21
CA LEU A 127 10.35 4.92 -13.20
C LEU A 127 10.30 5.90 -14.38
N TRP A 128 11.35 6.68 -14.60
CA TRP A 128 11.38 7.66 -15.71
C TRP A 128 11.46 7.00 -17.08
N SER A 129 12.08 5.83 -17.19
CA SER A 129 12.07 5.03 -18.41
C SER A 129 10.66 4.50 -18.73
N MET A 130 9.88 4.12 -17.71
CA MET A 130 8.46 3.81 -17.87
C MET A 130 7.69 5.04 -18.36
N VAL A 131 7.84 6.19 -17.72
CA VAL A 131 7.11 7.42 -18.08
C VAL A 131 7.41 7.81 -19.52
N PHE A 132 8.69 7.74 -19.91
CA PHE A 132 9.15 7.97 -21.27
C PHE A 132 8.49 7.01 -22.27
N LEU A 133 8.52 5.70 -22.00
CA LEU A 133 7.94 4.69 -22.90
C LEU A 133 6.41 4.80 -22.98
N ALA A 134 5.75 5.08 -21.85
CA ALA A 134 4.32 5.33 -21.83
C ALA A 134 3.95 6.55 -22.67
N GLY A 135 4.72 7.63 -22.56
CA GLY A 135 4.57 8.82 -23.40
C GLY A 135 4.73 8.51 -24.88
N MET A 136 5.81 7.81 -25.26
CA MET A 136 6.06 7.47 -26.66
C MET A 136 4.94 6.64 -27.28
N ILE A 137 4.51 5.59 -26.58
CA ILE A 137 3.43 4.71 -27.07
C ILE A 137 2.10 5.48 -27.13
N THR A 138 1.83 6.35 -26.16
CA THR A 138 0.64 7.23 -26.19
C THR A 138 0.67 8.14 -27.43
N THR A 139 1.80 8.75 -27.75
CA THR A 139 1.97 9.61 -28.93
C THR A 139 1.84 8.83 -30.24
N ILE A 140 2.44 7.63 -30.34
CA ILE A 140 2.45 6.82 -31.57
C ILE A 140 1.06 6.25 -31.88
N PHE A 141 0.37 5.72 -30.86
CA PHE A 141 -0.90 5.01 -31.03
C PHE A 141 -2.13 5.87 -30.73
N ASN A 142 -1.93 7.13 -30.32
CA ASN A 142 -2.99 8.02 -29.83
C ASN A 142 -3.88 7.36 -28.76
N ASP A 143 -3.27 6.53 -27.91
CA ASP A 143 -3.97 5.74 -26.89
C ASP A 143 -3.19 5.76 -25.57
N PHE A 144 -3.68 6.58 -24.64
CA PHE A 144 -3.06 6.75 -23.32
C PHE A 144 -3.10 5.47 -22.49
N VAL A 145 -4.17 4.68 -22.60
CA VAL A 145 -4.30 3.41 -21.85
C VAL A 145 -3.25 2.43 -22.33
N PHE A 146 -3.04 2.31 -23.65
CA PHE A 146 -2.01 1.44 -24.19
C PHE A 146 -0.61 1.89 -23.80
N GLY A 147 -0.32 3.19 -23.83
CA GLY A 147 0.96 3.74 -23.36
C GLY A 147 1.23 3.43 -21.89
N LEU A 148 0.27 3.71 -21.02
CA LEU A 148 0.36 3.38 -19.60
C LEU A 148 0.55 1.87 -19.38
N LEU A 149 -0.16 1.03 -20.15
CA LEU A 149 -0.03 -0.42 -20.08
C LEU A 149 1.40 -0.87 -20.39
N VAL A 150 1.98 -0.40 -21.49
CA VAL A 150 3.36 -0.73 -21.88
C VAL A 150 4.37 -0.25 -20.84
N GLY A 151 4.26 1.00 -20.38
CA GLY A 151 5.20 1.58 -19.42
C GLY A 151 5.31 0.78 -18.12
N ILE A 152 4.16 0.48 -17.49
CA ILE A 152 4.12 -0.29 -16.23
C ILE A 152 4.63 -1.73 -16.44
N SER A 153 4.35 -2.35 -17.60
CA SER A 153 4.78 -3.74 -17.85
C SER A 153 6.28 -3.94 -17.71
N ILE A 154 7.07 -2.93 -18.10
CA ILE A 154 8.53 -2.98 -18.03
C ILE A 154 9.01 -2.93 -16.59
N ILE A 155 8.43 -2.04 -15.77
CA ILE A 155 8.72 -2.01 -14.33
C ILE A 155 8.38 -3.36 -13.72
N MET A 156 7.20 -3.89 -14.02
CA MET A 156 6.75 -5.16 -13.47
C MET A 156 7.69 -6.31 -13.82
N LEU A 157 8.19 -6.36 -15.04
CA LEU A 157 9.18 -7.36 -15.47
C LEU A 157 10.51 -7.21 -14.73
N ILE A 158 11.04 -5.99 -14.62
CA ILE A 158 12.31 -5.73 -13.94
C ILE A 158 12.20 -6.06 -12.45
N GLU A 159 11.12 -5.62 -11.79
CA GLU A 159 10.89 -5.88 -10.37
C GLU A 159 10.63 -7.37 -10.10
N THR A 160 9.94 -8.08 -11.01
CA THR A 160 9.81 -9.56 -10.91
C THR A 160 11.18 -10.23 -10.89
N VAL A 161 12.11 -9.80 -11.76
CA VAL A 161 13.47 -10.37 -11.80
C VAL A 161 14.25 -10.03 -10.53
N LYS A 162 14.13 -8.79 -10.03
CA LYS A 162 14.80 -8.36 -8.78
C LYS A 162 14.31 -9.14 -7.57
N LEU A 163 13.00 -9.34 -7.46
CA LEU A 163 12.36 -10.02 -6.33
C LEU A 163 12.31 -11.54 -6.50
N TRP A 164 12.78 -12.10 -7.61
CA TRP A 164 12.67 -13.54 -7.89
C TRP A 164 13.33 -14.42 -6.80
N ASP A 165 14.42 -13.94 -6.21
CA ASP A 165 15.13 -14.63 -5.14
C ASP A 165 14.50 -14.39 -3.75
N THR A 166 13.50 -13.52 -3.63
CA THR A 166 12.75 -13.23 -2.41
C THR A 166 11.58 -14.22 -2.32
N PRO A 167 11.56 -15.13 -1.33
CA PRO A 167 10.48 -16.11 -1.17
C PRO A 167 9.11 -15.44 -1.13
N VAL A 168 8.11 -16.07 -1.76
CA VAL A 168 6.72 -15.58 -1.93
C VAL A 168 6.59 -14.31 -2.77
N TRP A 169 7.27 -13.21 -2.44
CA TRP A 169 7.17 -11.93 -3.15
C TRP A 169 7.54 -12.03 -4.63
N GLY A 170 8.62 -12.74 -4.98
CA GLY A 170 9.01 -12.94 -6.38
C GLY A 170 7.96 -13.71 -7.19
N GLN A 171 7.36 -14.73 -6.58
CA GLN A 171 6.30 -15.55 -7.19
C GLN A 171 4.99 -14.78 -7.32
N LEU A 172 4.62 -14.01 -6.30
CA LEU A 172 3.44 -13.15 -6.31
C LEU A 172 3.60 -12.06 -7.37
N MET A 173 4.76 -11.42 -7.44
CA MET A 173 5.08 -10.43 -8.47
C MET A 173 5.06 -11.03 -9.88
N ALA A 174 5.53 -12.26 -10.05
CA ALA A 174 5.43 -12.99 -11.32
C ALA A 174 3.97 -13.28 -11.70
N ALA A 175 3.12 -13.68 -10.75
CA ALA A 175 1.70 -13.88 -10.99
C ALA A 175 0.99 -12.57 -11.40
N THR A 176 1.29 -11.46 -10.70
CA THR A 176 0.76 -10.13 -11.05
C THR A 176 1.24 -9.70 -12.43
N THR A 177 2.52 -9.91 -12.75
CA THR A 177 3.09 -9.58 -14.07
C THR A 177 2.46 -10.40 -15.18
N ALA A 178 2.24 -11.70 -14.98
CA ALA A 178 1.56 -12.54 -15.96
C ALA A 178 0.13 -12.05 -16.23
N SER A 179 -0.63 -11.76 -15.18
CA SER A 179 -1.98 -11.19 -15.27
C SER A 179 -1.99 -9.86 -16.04
N TYR A 180 -1.05 -8.98 -15.73
CA TYR A 180 -0.92 -7.68 -16.36
C TYR A 180 -0.56 -7.77 -17.84
N LEU A 181 0.35 -8.68 -18.21
CA LEU A 181 0.73 -8.92 -19.60
C LEU A 181 -0.45 -9.40 -20.45
N VAL A 182 -1.39 -10.16 -19.88
CA VAL A 182 -2.62 -10.54 -20.59
C VAL A 182 -3.44 -9.31 -20.97
N ILE A 183 -3.58 -8.34 -20.06
CA ILE A 183 -4.28 -7.06 -20.35
C ILE A 183 -3.56 -6.30 -21.46
N LEU A 184 -2.23 -6.19 -21.37
CA LEU A 184 -1.41 -5.52 -22.37
C LEU A 184 -1.56 -6.16 -23.75
N PHE A 185 -1.42 -7.48 -23.85
CA PHE A 185 -1.57 -8.19 -25.13
C PHE A 185 -3.00 -8.14 -25.66
N GLY A 186 -4.00 -8.13 -24.79
CA GLY A 186 -5.39 -7.90 -25.17
C GLY A 186 -5.60 -6.53 -25.81
N LYS A 187 -5.03 -5.47 -25.21
CA LYS A 187 -5.12 -4.11 -25.76
C LYS A 187 -4.37 -3.99 -27.08
N ALA A 188 -3.14 -4.52 -27.15
CA ALA A 188 -2.36 -4.56 -28.38
C ALA A 188 -3.10 -5.33 -29.49
N GLY A 189 -3.71 -6.48 -29.14
CA GLY A 189 -4.51 -7.29 -30.04
C GLY A 189 -5.76 -6.55 -30.54
N GLN A 190 -6.44 -5.80 -29.67
CA GLN A 190 -7.56 -4.95 -30.06
C GLN A 190 -7.14 -3.88 -31.07
N ILE A 191 -6.06 -3.13 -30.78
CA ILE A 191 -5.55 -2.09 -31.69
C ILE A 191 -5.18 -2.71 -33.05
N ALA A 192 -4.50 -3.85 -33.05
CA ALA A 192 -4.15 -4.55 -34.28
C ALA A 192 -5.40 -5.01 -35.06
N PHE A 193 -6.40 -5.53 -34.36
CA PHE A 193 -7.66 -5.96 -34.97
C PHE A 193 -8.41 -4.78 -35.60
N ASP A 194 -8.55 -3.67 -34.88
CA ASP A 194 -9.24 -2.46 -35.35
C ASP A 194 -8.52 -1.86 -36.57
N TYR A 195 -7.19 -1.87 -36.55
CA TYR A 195 -6.39 -1.40 -37.69
C TYR A 195 -6.54 -2.28 -38.94
N ILE A 196 -6.54 -3.61 -38.77
CA ILE A 196 -6.63 -4.57 -39.88
C ILE A 196 -8.05 -4.61 -40.46
N THR A 197 -9.07 -4.67 -39.60
CA THR A 197 -10.44 -4.90 -40.02
C THR A 197 -11.22 -3.63 -40.34
N LYS A 198 -10.75 -2.47 -39.83
CA LYS A 198 -11.40 -1.15 -39.98
C LYS A 198 -12.92 -1.24 -39.78
N PRO A 199 -13.38 -1.77 -38.63
CA PRO A 199 -14.80 -2.00 -38.41
C PRO A 199 -15.54 -0.67 -38.37
N GLU A 200 -16.74 -0.61 -38.95
CA GLU A 200 -17.58 0.61 -38.92
C GLU A 200 -17.91 1.04 -37.49
N ASN A 201 -18.06 0.06 -36.57
CA ASN A 201 -18.21 0.28 -35.14
C ASN A 201 -17.20 -0.62 -34.40
N PRO A 202 -16.06 -0.08 -33.92
CA PRO A 202 -15.08 -0.86 -33.19
C PRO A 202 -15.67 -1.35 -31.87
N ASN A 203 -15.66 -2.66 -31.66
CA ASN A 203 -16.14 -3.28 -30.45
C ASN A 203 -14.95 -3.66 -29.56
N GLU A 204 -14.92 -3.22 -28.30
CA GLU A 204 -13.76 -3.38 -27.40
C GLU A 204 -13.64 -4.82 -26.84
N GLN A 205 -14.02 -5.83 -27.63
CA GLN A 205 -14.22 -7.20 -27.16
C GLN A 205 -12.91 -7.88 -26.78
N ILE A 206 -11.85 -7.74 -27.58
CA ILE A 206 -10.56 -8.41 -27.32
C ILE A 206 -9.94 -7.84 -26.04
N PHE A 207 -9.93 -6.51 -25.92
CA PHE A 207 -9.38 -5.84 -24.75
C PHE A 207 -10.16 -6.17 -23.47
N SER A 208 -11.49 -6.05 -23.51
CA SER A 208 -12.33 -6.35 -22.35
C SER A 208 -12.27 -7.83 -21.93
N THR A 209 -12.19 -8.76 -22.89
CA THR A 209 -12.01 -10.20 -22.61
C THR A 209 -10.70 -10.44 -21.88
N ALA A 210 -9.60 -9.90 -22.41
CA ALA A 210 -8.29 -10.01 -21.78
C ALA A 210 -8.28 -9.42 -20.35
N PHE A 211 -8.95 -8.28 -20.17
CA PHE A 211 -9.11 -7.67 -18.87
C PHE A 211 -9.88 -8.57 -17.89
N ASN A 212 -11.05 -9.08 -18.30
CA ASN A 212 -11.89 -9.93 -17.46
C ASN A 212 -11.22 -11.27 -17.09
N ILE A 213 -10.39 -11.85 -17.97
CA ILE A 213 -9.66 -13.08 -17.67
C ILE A 213 -8.38 -12.85 -16.84
N SER A 214 -7.81 -11.64 -16.85
CA SER A 214 -6.52 -11.34 -16.21
C SER A 214 -6.51 -11.72 -14.72
N PHE A 215 -7.61 -11.48 -14.01
CA PHE A 215 -7.75 -11.83 -12.60
C PHE A 215 -7.70 -13.35 -12.39
N TYR A 216 -8.34 -14.13 -13.26
CA TYR A 216 -8.27 -15.59 -13.19
C TYR A 216 -6.87 -16.11 -13.54
N VAL A 217 -6.17 -15.46 -14.47
CA VAL A 217 -4.76 -15.77 -14.78
C VAL A 217 -3.89 -15.55 -13.54
N PHE A 218 -4.09 -14.45 -12.81
CA PHE A 218 -3.40 -14.23 -11.53
C PHE A 218 -3.64 -15.40 -10.55
N ILE A 219 -4.91 -15.80 -10.35
CA ILE A 219 -5.26 -16.90 -9.46
C ILE A 219 -4.61 -18.21 -9.89
N ILE A 220 -4.68 -18.56 -11.18
CA ILE A 220 -4.13 -19.81 -11.72
C ILE A 220 -2.62 -19.85 -11.54
N VAL A 221 -1.92 -18.76 -11.85
CA VAL A 221 -0.46 -18.68 -11.72
C VAL A 221 -0.05 -18.70 -10.24
N ALA A 222 -0.76 -17.98 -9.38
CA ALA A 222 -0.51 -18.03 -7.94
C ALA A 222 -0.78 -19.43 -7.35
N PHE A 223 -1.86 -20.10 -7.77
CA PHE A 223 -2.13 -21.48 -7.40
C PHE A 223 -1.05 -22.45 -7.90
N PHE A 224 -0.48 -22.21 -9.08
CA PHE A 224 0.66 -22.99 -9.58
C PHE A 224 1.90 -22.85 -8.67
N PHE A 225 2.16 -21.66 -8.13
CA PHE A 225 3.30 -21.43 -7.23
C PHE A 225 3.08 -21.98 -5.81
N PHE A 226 1.89 -21.78 -5.24
CA PHE A 226 1.63 -21.99 -3.82
C PHE A 226 0.69 -23.17 -3.51
N GLY A 227 0.06 -23.76 -4.53
CA GLY A 227 -0.91 -24.84 -4.40
C GLY A 227 -2.13 -24.47 -3.54
N ARG A 228 -2.63 -25.45 -2.77
CA ARG A 228 -3.82 -25.29 -1.92
C ARG A 228 -3.65 -24.22 -0.83
N LYS A 229 -2.42 -23.95 -0.38
CA LYS A 229 -2.14 -22.95 0.66
C LYS A 229 -2.59 -21.56 0.23
N PHE A 230 -2.39 -21.18 -1.03
CA PHE A 230 -2.82 -19.87 -1.53
C PHE A 230 -4.33 -19.67 -1.45
N ILE A 231 -5.13 -20.70 -1.73
CA ILE A 231 -6.60 -20.62 -1.60
C ILE A 231 -6.99 -20.39 -0.14
N LEU A 232 -6.35 -21.09 0.80
CA LEU A 232 -6.68 -21.01 2.23
C LEU A 232 -6.23 -19.67 2.85
N VAL A 233 -5.04 -19.21 2.49
CA VAL A 233 -4.35 -18.07 3.12
C VAL A 233 -4.74 -16.73 2.51
N SER A 234 -4.95 -16.68 1.20
CA SER A 234 -5.47 -15.46 0.58
C SER A 234 -6.93 -15.29 0.96
N ARG A 235 -7.41 -14.04 1.05
CA ARG A 235 -8.85 -13.74 1.15
C ARG A 235 -9.68 -14.25 -0.05
N LEU A 236 -9.10 -15.03 -0.97
CA LEU A 236 -9.84 -15.82 -1.96
C LEU A 236 -10.67 -16.93 -1.30
N SER A 237 -10.34 -17.32 -0.06
CA SER A 237 -11.22 -18.09 0.81
C SER A 237 -12.40 -17.28 1.36
N SER A 238 -12.57 -16.02 0.98
CA SER A 238 -13.81 -15.31 1.26
C SER A 238 -14.95 -15.93 0.43
N PRO A 239 -16.12 -16.18 1.04
CA PRO A 239 -17.34 -16.54 0.30
C PRO A 239 -17.61 -15.65 -0.92
N GLN A 240 -17.22 -14.38 -0.87
CA GLN A 240 -17.42 -13.39 -1.94
C GLN A 240 -16.73 -13.78 -3.25
N MET A 241 -15.52 -14.35 -3.20
CA MET A 241 -14.75 -14.70 -4.39
C MET A 241 -15.29 -15.95 -5.08
N VAL A 242 -15.76 -16.91 -4.29
CA VAL A 242 -16.52 -18.06 -4.77
C VAL A 242 -17.77 -17.59 -5.51
N TYR A 243 -18.53 -16.65 -4.92
CA TYR A 243 -19.71 -16.11 -5.58
C TYR A 243 -19.38 -15.40 -6.88
N LEU A 244 -18.29 -14.64 -6.94
CA LEU A 244 -17.85 -13.98 -8.18
C LEU A 244 -17.53 -14.99 -9.29
N PHE A 245 -16.82 -16.08 -8.97
CA PHE A 245 -16.51 -17.13 -9.92
C PHE A 245 -17.78 -17.84 -10.44
N LEU A 246 -18.67 -18.24 -9.52
CA LEU A 246 -19.93 -18.88 -9.88
C LEU A 246 -20.85 -17.95 -10.66
N PHE A 247 -20.86 -16.66 -10.31
CA PHE A 247 -21.58 -15.61 -11.01
C PHE A 247 -21.06 -15.48 -12.45
N GLY A 248 -19.74 -15.43 -12.65
CA GLY A 248 -19.13 -15.41 -13.97
C GLY A 248 -19.48 -16.64 -14.82
N MET A 249 -19.44 -17.84 -14.22
CA MET A 249 -19.85 -19.07 -14.90
C MET A 249 -21.33 -19.02 -15.30
N MET A 250 -22.21 -18.62 -14.39
CA MET A 250 -23.65 -18.54 -14.63
C MET A 250 -23.97 -17.48 -15.68
N TYR A 251 -23.27 -16.35 -15.67
CA TYR A 251 -23.37 -15.34 -16.71
C TYR A 251 -23.01 -15.91 -18.09
N GLY A 252 -21.91 -16.65 -18.17
CA GLY A 252 -21.51 -17.35 -19.40
C GLY A 252 -22.59 -18.33 -19.89
N VAL A 253 -23.25 -19.06 -18.98
CA VAL A 253 -24.39 -19.94 -19.31
C VAL A 253 -25.59 -19.14 -19.83
N ILE A 254 -25.95 -18.04 -19.18
CA ILE A 254 -27.06 -17.16 -19.61
C ILE A 254 -26.81 -16.66 -21.03
N VAL A 255 -25.61 -16.11 -21.29
CA VAL A 255 -25.22 -15.63 -22.62
C VAL A 255 -25.22 -16.77 -23.64
N PHE A 256 -24.69 -17.95 -23.29
CA PHE A 256 -24.65 -19.09 -24.18
C PHE A 256 -26.05 -19.53 -24.62
N LEU A 257 -26.99 -19.57 -23.68
CA LEU A 257 -28.39 -19.88 -23.95
C LEU A 257 -29.08 -18.78 -24.76
N GLN A 258 -28.72 -17.51 -24.52
CA GLN A 258 -29.21 -16.36 -25.27
C GLN A 258 -28.72 -16.33 -26.72
N LYS A 259 -27.46 -16.68 -26.96
CA LYS A 259 -26.90 -16.80 -28.32
C LYS A 259 -27.53 -17.93 -29.13
N ARG A 260 -28.13 -18.92 -28.47
CA ARG A 260 -28.85 -20.03 -29.14
C ARG A 260 -30.35 -19.78 -29.28
N GLU A 261 -30.83 -18.57 -28.95
CA GLU A 261 -32.25 -18.21 -28.93
C GLU A 261 -33.11 -19.15 -28.05
N ILE A 262 -32.48 -19.88 -27.14
CA ILE A 262 -33.16 -20.75 -26.17
C ILE A 262 -33.74 -19.88 -25.05
N LEU A 263 -33.03 -18.81 -24.67
CA LEU A 263 -33.46 -17.79 -23.73
C LEU A 263 -33.46 -16.42 -24.44
N PHE A 264 -34.62 -15.78 -24.55
CA PHE A 264 -34.82 -14.47 -25.18
C PHE A 264 -34.53 -14.46 -26.69
N SER A 265 -35.55 -14.27 -27.52
CA SER A 265 -35.36 -14.11 -28.98
C SER A 265 -34.53 -12.85 -29.26
N ARG A 266 -33.87 -12.78 -30.41
CA ARG A 266 -33.17 -11.57 -30.88
C ARG A 266 -33.93 -10.96 -32.05
N ASP A 267 -33.85 -9.64 -32.22
CA ASP A 267 -34.46 -8.96 -33.36
C ASP A 267 -33.58 -9.06 -34.61
N GLU A 268 -34.11 -8.60 -35.75
CA GLU A 268 -33.40 -8.59 -37.02
C GLU A 268 -32.10 -7.77 -37.00
N GLN A 269 -31.90 -6.94 -35.96
CA GLN A 269 -30.72 -6.11 -35.74
C GLN A 269 -29.75 -6.73 -34.73
N GLY A 270 -30.06 -7.92 -34.19
CA GLY A 270 -29.22 -8.68 -33.27
C GLY A 270 -29.41 -8.32 -31.79
N TYR A 271 -30.29 -7.37 -31.47
CA TYR A 271 -30.60 -6.97 -30.11
C TYR A 271 -31.54 -7.99 -29.46
N THR A 272 -31.47 -8.11 -28.13
CA THR A 272 -32.35 -9.03 -27.40
C THR A 272 -33.80 -8.54 -27.46
N GLN A 273 -34.69 -9.27 -28.13
CA GLN A 273 -36.12 -8.97 -28.15
C GLN A 273 -36.71 -9.15 -26.76
N ALA A 274 -37.07 -8.00 -26.22
CA ALA A 274 -37.82 -7.86 -25.00
C ALA A 274 -39.19 -8.52 -25.08
N TYR A 275 -39.50 -9.46 -24.20
CA TYR A 275 -40.91 -9.81 -23.97
C TYR A 275 -41.56 -8.67 -23.17
N ASN A 276 -42.13 -7.68 -23.87
CA ASN A 276 -42.89 -6.57 -23.28
C ASN A 276 -44.27 -7.05 -22.83
N TYR A 277 -44.32 -7.90 -21.79
CA TYR A 277 -45.57 -8.47 -21.28
C TYR A 277 -46.49 -7.43 -20.61
N LEU A 278 -45.97 -6.23 -20.32
CA LEU A 278 -46.72 -5.11 -19.72
C LEU A 278 -47.31 -4.13 -20.76
N ASN A 279 -47.03 -4.31 -22.05
CA ASN A 279 -47.51 -3.47 -23.16
C ASN A 279 -47.22 -1.96 -22.95
N ILE A 280 -46.02 -1.63 -22.47
CA ILE A 280 -45.55 -0.25 -22.19
C ILE A 280 -44.88 0.32 -23.45
N ASN A 281 -44.97 1.64 -23.69
CA ASN A 281 -44.36 2.34 -24.83
C ASN A 281 -42.86 2.02 -25.00
N ALA A 282 -42.40 1.81 -26.24
CA ALA A 282 -41.17 1.11 -26.64
C ALA A 282 -39.85 1.55 -25.98
N ASN A 283 -39.74 2.77 -25.44
CA ASN A 283 -38.49 3.26 -24.85
C ASN A 283 -38.35 3.01 -23.33
N TRP A 284 -39.44 2.70 -22.64
CA TRP A 284 -39.47 2.53 -21.17
C TRP A 284 -39.17 1.10 -20.68
N PRO A 285 -39.57 0.01 -21.37
CA PRO A 285 -39.31 -1.36 -20.93
C PRO A 285 -37.83 -1.68 -20.69
N ASP A 286 -36.92 -1.14 -21.49
CA ASP A 286 -35.49 -1.47 -21.41
C ASP A 286 -34.76 -0.77 -20.25
N ARG A 287 -35.39 0.25 -19.64
CA ARG A 287 -34.83 1.02 -18.52
C ARG A 287 -35.43 0.63 -17.17
N ILE A 288 -36.48 -0.18 -17.15
CA ILE A 288 -37.17 -0.56 -15.91
C ILE A 288 -36.88 -2.04 -15.61
N MET A 289 -36.40 -2.31 -14.38
CA MET A 289 -36.17 -3.68 -13.93
C MET A 289 -37.48 -4.47 -13.93
N PHE A 290 -37.42 -5.70 -14.43
CA PHE A 290 -38.54 -6.62 -14.65
C PHE A 290 -39.56 -6.19 -15.72
N ALA A 291 -39.64 -4.94 -16.18
CA ALA A 291 -40.58 -4.56 -17.26
C ALA A 291 -40.27 -5.27 -18.58
N ASN A 292 -39.00 -5.63 -18.77
CA ASN A 292 -38.49 -6.54 -19.78
C ASN A 292 -37.54 -7.52 -19.07
N PHE A 293 -37.66 -8.82 -19.33
CA PHE A 293 -36.77 -9.84 -18.77
C PHE A 293 -35.57 -10.07 -19.70
N GLY A 294 -34.37 -9.73 -19.24
CA GLY A 294 -33.11 -9.99 -19.94
C GLY A 294 -31.95 -10.28 -18.99
N THR A 295 -30.73 -9.87 -19.36
CA THR A 295 -29.50 -10.13 -18.60
C THR A 295 -29.58 -9.64 -17.14
N PHE A 296 -30.14 -8.45 -16.91
CA PHE A 296 -30.26 -7.87 -15.56
C PHE A 296 -31.17 -8.70 -14.64
N GLU A 297 -32.33 -9.10 -15.13
CA GLU A 297 -33.29 -9.93 -14.37
C GLU A 297 -32.72 -11.31 -14.09
N ALA A 298 -32.09 -11.93 -15.10
CA ALA A 298 -31.43 -13.22 -14.93
C ALA A 298 -30.33 -13.15 -13.86
N LEU A 299 -29.51 -12.08 -13.86
CA LEU A 299 -28.49 -11.87 -12.84
C LEU A 299 -29.08 -11.71 -11.43
N ALA A 300 -30.15 -10.93 -11.30
CA ALA A 300 -30.84 -10.78 -10.01
C ALA A 300 -31.37 -12.12 -9.48
N VAL A 301 -31.97 -12.94 -10.36
CA VAL A 301 -32.44 -14.29 -10.01
C VAL A 301 -31.28 -15.19 -9.57
N VAL A 302 -30.15 -15.14 -10.27
CA VAL A 302 -28.94 -15.90 -9.91
C VAL A 302 -28.39 -15.46 -8.56
N MET A 303 -28.32 -14.16 -8.28
CA MET A 303 -27.87 -13.65 -6.98
C MET A 303 -28.75 -14.18 -5.85
N VAL A 304 -30.07 -14.16 -6.01
CA VAL A 304 -31.03 -14.72 -5.03
C VAL A 304 -30.83 -16.22 -4.89
N PHE A 305 -30.73 -16.96 -5.99
CA PHE A 305 -30.52 -18.41 -5.96
C PHE A 305 -29.21 -18.77 -5.24
N MET A 306 -28.12 -18.06 -5.53
CA MET A 306 -26.82 -18.25 -4.87
C MET A 306 -26.88 -17.99 -3.38
N TYR A 307 -27.63 -16.96 -2.97
CA TYR A 307 -27.88 -16.70 -1.56
C TYR A 307 -28.65 -17.85 -0.89
N LEU A 308 -29.68 -18.40 -1.53
CA LEU A 308 -30.48 -19.50 -0.95
C LEU A 308 -29.67 -20.78 -0.74
N ILE A 309 -28.73 -21.10 -1.64
CA ILE A 309 -27.90 -22.30 -1.52
C ILE A 309 -26.56 -22.06 -0.81
N SER A 310 -26.28 -20.81 -0.39
CA SER A 310 -25.00 -20.38 0.16
C SER A 310 -24.49 -21.24 1.32
N GLY A 311 -25.37 -21.63 2.25
CA GLY A 311 -25.01 -22.38 3.45
C GLY A 311 -24.38 -23.74 3.13
N TRP A 312 -25.05 -24.53 2.29
CA TRP A 312 -24.54 -25.83 1.83
C TRP A 312 -23.32 -25.66 0.92
N LEU A 313 -23.36 -24.70 -0.01
CA LEU A 313 -22.30 -24.49 -0.99
C LEU A 313 -20.96 -24.15 -0.31
N LEU A 314 -20.97 -23.22 0.65
CA LEU A 314 -19.76 -22.81 1.36
C LEU A 314 -19.24 -23.92 2.28
N GLU A 315 -20.12 -24.67 2.92
CA GLU A 315 -19.74 -25.84 3.74
C GLU A 315 -18.93 -26.85 2.93
N VAL A 316 -19.37 -27.17 1.70
CA VAL A 316 -18.65 -28.10 0.81
C VAL A 316 -17.35 -27.50 0.29
N LEU A 317 -17.37 -26.24 -0.17
CA LEU A 317 -16.20 -25.62 -0.82
C LEU A 317 -15.05 -25.35 0.16
N PHE A 318 -15.37 -24.97 1.39
CA PHE A 318 -14.37 -24.73 2.43
C PHE A 318 -13.96 -26.00 3.18
N GLY A 319 -14.62 -27.14 2.93
CA GLY A 319 -14.39 -28.37 3.68
C GLY A 319 -14.64 -28.16 5.17
N ILE A 320 -15.75 -27.51 5.51
CA ILE A 320 -16.07 -27.15 6.89
C ILE A 320 -16.48 -28.40 7.66
N GLU A 321 -15.71 -28.75 8.69
CA GLU A 321 -15.99 -29.90 9.54
C GLU A 321 -16.80 -29.47 10.76
N PRO A 322 -17.81 -30.24 11.21
CA PRO A 322 -18.62 -29.88 12.37
C PRO A 322 -17.79 -29.94 13.66
N VAL A 323 -17.89 -28.91 14.49
CA VAL A 323 -17.25 -28.89 15.82
C VAL A 323 -17.99 -29.81 16.77
N THR A 324 -17.24 -30.64 17.50
CA THR A 324 -17.77 -31.55 18.53
C THR A 324 -17.48 -31.11 19.95
N ASP A 325 -16.60 -30.10 20.15
CA ASP A 325 -16.24 -29.57 21.46
C ASP A 325 -17.47 -28.97 22.18
N PRO A 326 -17.93 -29.56 23.31
CA PRO A 326 -19.08 -29.07 24.04
C PRO A 326 -18.93 -27.65 24.59
N ILE A 327 -17.70 -27.23 24.92
CA ILE A 327 -17.41 -25.93 25.52
C ILE A 327 -17.65 -24.83 24.48
N ILE A 328 -17.12 -25.02 23.28
CA ILE A 328 -17.27 -24.07 22.17
C ILE A 328 -18.73 -24.02 21.72
N LEU A 329 -19.37 -25.17 21.59
CA LEU A 329 -20.80 -25.25 21.24
C LEU A 329 -21.68 -24.54 22.28
N ALA A 330 -21.41 -24.71 23.57
CA ALA A 330 -22.13 -24.04 24.64
C ALA A 330 -21.95 -22.52 24.59
N LYS A 331 -20.73 -22.04 24.38
CA LYS A 331 -20.42 -20.60 24.24
C LYS A 331 -21.10 -19.98 23.02
N VAL A 332 -21.03 -20.62 21.86
CA VAL A 332 -21.74 -20.13 20.67
C VAL A 332 -23.25 -20.10 20.89
N ALA A 333 -23.82 -21.10 21.56
CA ALA A 333 -25.24 -21.14 21.88
C ALA A 333 -25.65 -20.01 22.87
N GLU A 334 -24.80 -19.71 23.85
CA GLU A 334 -24.98 -18.58 24.78
C GLU A 334 -24.99 -17.24 24.03
N VAL A 335 -24.00 -17.01 23.17
CA VAL A 335 -23.91 -15.78 22.36
C VAL A 335 -25.10 -15.69 21.41
N ALA A 336 -25.45 -16.76 20.70
CA ALA A 336 -26.60 -16.79 19.78
C ALA A 336 -27.91 -16.43 20.49
N LYS A 337 -28.14 -16.97 21.69
CA LYS A 337 -29.31 -16.65 22.52
C LYS A 337 -29.33 -15.17 22.90
N THR A 338 -28.17 -14.63 23.30
CA THR A 338 -28.02 -13.22 23.66
C THR A 338 -28.29 -12.30 22.48
N MET A 339 -27.86 -12.71 21.27
CA MET A 339 -28.12 -12.01 20.00
C MET A 339 -29.58 -12.13 19.50
N GLY A 340 -30.44 -12.85 20.23
CA GLY A 340 -31.85 -13.04 19.86
C GLY A 340 -32.08 -14.07 18.75
N ILE A 341 -31.08 -14.91 18.46
CA ILE A 341 -31.21 -16.01 17.49
C ILE A 341 -31.90 -17.19 18.17
N LYS A 342 -33.12 -17.52 17.73
CA LYS A 342 -33.91 -18.65 18.24
C LYS A 342 -33.56 -19.98 17.56
N ASP A 343 -33.08 -19.91 16.34
CA ASP A 343 -32.75 -21.08 15.52
C ASP A 343 -31.42 -21.70 15.96
N LYS A 344 -31.24 -23.00 15.70
CA LYS A 344 -29.96 -23.66 15.94
C LYS A 344 -28.90 -23.11 14.99
N VAL A 345 -27.82 -22.56 15.53
CA VAL A 345 -26.62 -22.19 14.77
C VAL A 345 -25.74 -23.43 14.58
N LYS A 346 -25.39 -23.76 13.34
CA LYS A 346 -24.42 -24.83 13.05
C LYS A 346 -23.00 -24.29 13.18
N VAL A 347 -22.16 -24.98 13.94
CA VAL A 347 -20.78 -24.56 14.21
C VAL A 347 -19.82 -25.49 13.48
N GLY A 348 -18.93 -24.89 12.69
CA GLY A 348 -17.92 -25.58 11.91
C GLY A 348 -16.51 -25.08 12.18
N PHE A 349 -15.53 -25.85 11.73
CA PHE A 349 -14.12 -25.57 11.85
C PHE A 349 -13.40 -25.88 10.53
N VAL A 350 -12.45 -25.04 10.18
CA VAL A 350 -11.56 -25.21 9.03
C VAL A 350 -10.13 -25.06 9.53
N ARG A 351 -9.31 -26.09 9.31
CA ARG A 351 -7.91 -26.07 9.72
C ARG A 351 -7.06 -25.28 8.72
N ALA A 352 -6.65 -24.07 9.07
CA ALA A 352 -5.78 -23.23 8.23
C ALA A 352 -4.94 -22.26 9.08
N PRO A 353 -3.78 -21.80 8.59
CA PRO A 353 -2.86 -20.97 9.38
C PRO A 353 -3.30 -19.50 9.49
N ILE A 354 -4.60 -19.22 9.50
CA ILE A 354 -5.17 -17.88 9.70
C ILE A 354 -6.05 -17.89 10.94
N LEU A 355 -6.08 -16.81 11.72
CA LEU A 355 -7.03 -16.67 12.83
C LEU A 355 -8.24 -15.88 12.34
N ASN A 356 -9.34 -16.56 12.02
CA ASN A 356 -10.55 -15.92 11.50
C ASN A 356 -11.82 -16.69 11.89
N ALA A 357 -12.97 -16.01 11.96
CA ALA A 357 -14.27 -16.68 11.99
C ALA A 357 -15.27 -15.88 11.17
N PHE A 358 -16.23 -16.57 10.56
CA PHE A 358 -17.25 -15.91 9.74
C PHE A 358 -18.61 -16.60 9.86
N ALA A 359 -19.67 -15.80 9.91
CA ALA A 359 -21.04 -16.31 9.76
C ALA A 359 -21.45 -16.39 8.29
N PHE A 360 -22.18 -17.45 7.94
CA PHE A 360 -22.62 -17.68 6.57
C PHE A 360 -23.94 -18.44 6.50
N GLY A 361 -24.47 -18.49 5.27
CA GLY A 361 -25.76 -19.10 4.97
C GLY A 361 -26.91 -18.10 4.88
N PRO A 362 -28.05 -18.53 4.33
CA PRO A 362 -29.24 -17.70 4.24
C PRO A 362 -29.89 -17.49 5.61
N PHE A 363 -30.83 -16.55 5.70
CA PHE A 363 -31.51 -16.16 6.93
C PHE A 363 -32.19 -17.31 7.70
N PHE A 364 -32.49 -18.42 7.01
CA PHE A 364 -33.11 -19.64 7.57
C PHE A 364 -32.11 -20.78 7.86
N ASP A 365 -30.85 -20.70 7.43
CA ASP A 365 -29.79 -21.69 7.69
C ASP A 365 -28.55 -20.97 8.22
N LYS A 366 -28.56 -20.70 9.54
CA LYS A 366 -27.51 -19.93 10.22
C LYS A 366 -26.32 -20.82 10.57
N ARG A 367 -25.15 -20.44 10.07
CA ARG A 367 -23.91 -21.19 10.27
C ARG A 367 -22.78 -20.24 10.67
N ILE A 368 -21.82 -20.77 11.41
CA ILE A 368 -20.56 -20.09 11.73
C ILE A 368 -19.40 -21.06 11.58
N ALA A 369 -18.31 -20.60 11.00
CA ALA A 369 -17.08 -21.37 10.88
C ALA A 369 -15.91 -20.64 11.52
N PHE A 370 -15.16 -21.36 12.35
CA PHE A 370 -13.87 -20.94 12.86
C PHE A 370 -12.77 -21.43 11.93
N ILE A 371 -11.77 -20.60 11.70
CA ILE A 371 -10.59 -20.92 10.91
C ILE A 371 -9.37 -20.64 11.78
N SER A 372 -8.56 -21.67 12.03
CA SER A 372 -7.27 -21.59 12.74
C SER A 372 -6.49 -22.90 12.60
N ASN A 373 -5.22 -22.93 13.04
CA ASN A 373 -4.46 -24.18 13.05
C ASN A 373 -5.00 -25.14 14.10
N ASP A 374 -5.45 -24.58 15.22
CA ASP A 374 -6.09 -25.24 16.34
C ASP A 374 -7.21 -24.33 16.86
N ILE A 375 -8.38 -24.91 17.12
CA ILE A 375 -9.55 -24.18 17.61
C ILE A 375 -9.29 -23.54 19.00
N ASN A 376 -8.33 -24.08 19.75
CA ASN A 376 -7.88 -23.56 21.05
C ASN A 376 -7.07 -22.27 20.94
N GLU A 377 -6.72 -21.81 19.73
CA GLU A 377 -6.10 -20.49 19.52
C GLU A 377 -7.08 -19.33 19.79
N PHE A 378 -8.40 -19.59 19.78
CA PHE A 378 -9.40 -18.61 20.18
C PHE A 378 -9.59 -18.60 21.70
N SER A 379 -9.30 -17.47 22.34
CA SER A 379 -9.63 -17.27 23.75
C SER A 379 -11.15 -17.12 23.96
N ASP A 380 -11.59 -17.21 25.21
CA ASP A 380 -13.00 -17.05 25.59
C ASP A 380 -13.60 -15.72 25.14
N SER A 381 -12.85 -14.64 25.28
CA SER A 381 -13.25 -13.31 24.80
C SER A 381 -13.26 -13.25 23.27
N ASP A 382 -12.34 -13.95 22.60
CA ASP A 382 -12.31 -13.98 21.12
C ASP A 382 -13.55 -14.67 20.58
N ILE A 383 -13.93 -15.80 21.19
CA ILE A 383 -15.18 -16.50 20.84
C ILE A 383 -16.37 -15.56 21.08
N ARG A 384 -16.53 -14.99 22.27
CA ARG A 384 -17.69 -14.12 22.57
C ARG A 384 -17.77 -12.89 21.67
N GLY A 385 -16.64 -12.22 21.47
CA GLY A 385 -16.53 -11.00 20.68
C GLY A 385 -16.75 -11.25 19.19
N ILE A 386 -15.94 -12.12 18.57
CA ILE A 386 -15.98 -12.38 17.13
C ILE A 386 -17.30 -13.06 16.76
N VAL A 387 -17.71 -14.11 17.48
CA VAL A 387 -19.01 -14.77 17.23
C VAL A 387 -20.16 -13.79 17.44
N GLY A 388 -20.07 -12.92 18.45
CA GLY A 388 -21.08 -11.90 18.69
C GLY A 388 -21.26 -10.96 17.49
N HIS A 389 -20.15 -10.47 16.95
CA HIS A 389 -20.11 -9.64 15.75
C HIS A 389 -20.68 -10.37 14.52
N GLU A 390 -20.19 -11.57 14.23
CA GLU A 390 -20.61 -12.37 13.08
C GLU A 390 -22.11 -12.76 13.17
N LEU A 391 -22.58 -13.14 14.36
CA LEU A 391 -24.00 -13.44 14.59
C LEU A 391 -24.88 -12.19 14.54
N ALA A 392 -24.37 -11.01 14.88
CA ALA A 392 -25.11 -9.77 14.70
C ALA A 392 -25.44 -9.51 13.21
N HIS A 393 -24.54 -9.83 12.28
CA HIS A 393 -24.84 -9.79 10.84
C HIS A 393 -26.00 -10.72 10.47
N SER A 394 -26.01 -11.93 11.01
CA SER A 394 -27.09 -12.91 10.78
C SER A 394 -28.41 -12.47 11.40
N ALA A 395 -28.39 -12.01 12.66
CA ALA A 395 -29.57 -11.57 13.41
C ALA A 395 -30.24 -10.33 12.80
N LYS A 396 -29.46 -9.46 12.15
CA LYS A 396 -29.95 -8.24 11.49
C LYS A 396 -30.09 -8.38 9.97
N HIS A 397 -29.92 -9.58 9.44
CA HIS A 397 -30.08 -9.89 8.01
C HIS A 397 -29.22 -9.01 7.08
N HIS A 398 -27.99 -8.68 7.50
CA HIS A 398 -27.09 -7.81 6.73
C HIS A 398 -26.81 -8.36 5.33
N VAL A 399 -26.67 -9.68 5.18
CA VAL A 399 -26.47 -10.33 3.87
C VAL A 399 -27.67 -10.10 2.94
N VAL A 400 -28.90 -10.11 3.46
CA VAL A 400 -30.11 -9.79 2.67
C VAL A 400 -30.12 -8.33 2.25
N LEU A 401 -29.76 -7.41 3.15
CA LEU A 401 -29.67 -5.99 2.82
C LEU A 401 -28.62 -5.72 1.73
N LEU A 402 -27.46 -6.38 1.81
CA LEU A 402 -26.43 -6.30 0.77
C LEU A 402 -26.92 -6.87 -0.56
N LEU A 403 -27.61 -8.01 -0.56
CA LEU A 403 -28.21 -8.59 -1.75
C LEU A 403 -29.23 -7.61 -2.39
N LEU A 404 -30.11 -7.02 -1.59
CA LEU A 404 -31.08 -6.03 -2.08
C LEU A 404 -30.39 -4.78 -2.63
N LEU A 405 -29.30 -4.33 -2.00
CA LEU A 405 -28.51 -3.20 -2.47
C LEU A 405 -27.82 -3.50 -3.81
N SER A 406 -27.27 -4.71 -4.00
CA SER A 406 -26.69 -5.15 -5.27
C SER A 406 -27.75 -5.26 -6.38
N ILE A 407 -28.96 -5.75 -6.06
CA ILE A 407 -30.09 -5.77 -7.00
C ILE A 407 -30.52 -4.33 -7.34
N PHE A 408 -30.53 -3.43 -6.36
CA PHE A 408 -30.83 -2.01 -6.58
C PHE A 408 -29.77 -1.33 -7.46
N GLU A 409 -28.48 -1.59 -7.24
CA GLU A 409 -27.40 -1.11 -8.10
C GLU A 409 -27.59 -1.58 -9.55
N LEU A 410 -27.96 -2.85 -9.73
CA LEU A 410 -28.24 -3.43 -11.03
C LEU A 410 -29.46 -2.75 -11.71
N ALA A 411 -30.53 -2.50 -10.95
CA ALA A 411 -31.69 -1.74 -11.42
C ALA A 411 -31.30 -0.30 -11.82
N PHE A 412 -30.44 0.34 -11.03
CA PHE A 412 -29.96 1.70 -11.30
C PHE A 412 -29.11 1.76 -12.57
N LYS A 413 -28.20 0.80 -12.77
CA LYS A 413 -27.43 0.65 -14.02
C LYS A 413 -28.36 0.49 -15.23
N LYS A 414 -29.39 -0.37 -15.12
CA LYS A 414 -30.40 -0.56 -16.17
C LYS A 414 -31.14 0.74 -16.50
N ALA A 415 -31.56 1.50 -15.48
CA ALA A 415 -32.27 2.76 -15.68
C ALA A 415 -31.43 3.81 -16.46
N LEU A 416 -30.12 3.83 -16.20
CA LEU A 416 -29.18 4.70 -16.90
C LEU A 416 -28.79 4.18 -18.29
N GLY A 417 -29.11 2.93 -18.62
CA GLY A 417 -28.69 2.27 -19.87
C GLY A 417 -27.22 1.85 -19.86
N PHE A 418 -26.62 1.69 -18.68
CA PHE A 418 -25.26 1.19 -18.56
C PHE A 418 -25.24 -0.34 -18.64
N PRO A 419 -24.11 -0.95 -19.07
CA PRO A 419 -23.92 -2.40 -18.98
C PRO A 419 -24.15 -2.92 -17.55
N ALA A 420 -24.64 -4.15 -17.44
CA ALA A 420 -24.84 -4.83 -16.16
C ALA A 420 -23.49 -5.09 -15.47
N THR A 421 -22.53 -5.57 -16.26
CA THR A 421 -21.20 -5.96 -15.79
C THR A 421 -20.12 -5.69 -16.85
N THR A 422 -18.85 -5.79 -16.46
CA THR A 422 -17.72 -5.75 -17.41
C THR A 422 -17.72 -6.93 -18.38
N LEU A 423 -18.41 -8.03 -18.06
CA LEU A 423 -18.54 -9.21 -18.92
C LEU A 423 -19.42 -8.94 -20.14
N ASP A 424 -20.30 -7.93 -20.08
CA ASP A 424 -21.13 -7.54 -21.22
C ASP A 424 -20.25 -7.15 -22.43
N TYR A 425 -19.12 -6.49 -22.20
CA TYR A 425 -18.16 -6.16 -23.27
C TYR A 425 -17.47 -7.38 -23.89
N THR A 426 -17.39 -8.50 -23.17
CA THR A 426 -16.83 -9.76 -23.69
C THR A 426 -17.87 -10.54 -24.49
N PHE A 427 -19.11 -10.55 -24.03
CA PHE A 427 -20.14 -11.48 -24.48
C PHE A 427 -21.22 -10.87 -25.36
N LEU A 428 -21.52 -9.58 -25.15
CA LEU A 428 -22.50 -8.72 -25.81
C LEU A 428 -21.85 -7.36 -26.20
N PRO A 429 -20.73 -7.37 -26.95
CA PRO A 429 -19.87 -6.21 -27.13
C PRO A 429 -20.56 -5.03 -27.83
N ASP A 430 -21.40 -5.31 -28.82
CA ASP A 430 -22.07 -4.28 -29.63
C ASP A 430 -23.14 -3.51 -28.81
N ASP A 431 -23.80 -4.20 -27.87
CA ASP A 431 -24.76 -3.60 -26.95
C ASP A 431 -24.06 -2.72 -25.89
N ALA A 432 -22.90 -3.17 -25.40
CA ALA A 432 -22.19 -2.54 -24.30
C ALA A 432 -21.51 -1.22 -24.74
N VAL A 433 -20.81 -1.23 -25.87
CA VAL A 433 -20.01 -0.08 -26.36
C VAL A 433 -20.89 1.09 -26.80
N LYS A 434 -22.13 0.83 -27.24
CA LYS A 434 -23.08 1.85 -27.70
C LYS A 434 -23.34 2.96 -26.67
N ASN A 435 -23.30 2.63 -25.38
CA ASN A 435 -23.64 3.57 -24.31
C ASN A 435 -22.41 4.19 -23.64
N ILE A 436 -21.33 3.41 -23.48
CA ILE A 436 -20.13 3.83 -22.74
C ILE A 436 -18.94 2.93 -23.12
N SER A 437 -17.74 3.50 -23.27
CA SER A 437 -16.51 2.74 -23.54
C SER A 437 -16.13 1.85 -22.35
N PHE A 438 -15.38 0.76 -22.60
CA PHE A 438 -15.00 -0.17 -21.52
C PHE A 438 -14.20 0.53 -20.42
N GLY A 439 -13.24 1.38 -20.80
CA GLY A 439 -12.43 2.15 -19.85
C GLY A 439 -13.26 3.10 -18.98
N ALA A 440 -14.22 3.81 -19.58
CA ALA A 440 -15.10 4.71 -18.83
C ALA A 440 -16.07 3.94 -17.91
N TYR A 441 -16.63 2.83 -18.38
CA TYR A 441 -17.49 1.96 -17.58
C TYR A 441 -16.75 1.32 -16.40
N TYR A 442 -15.49 0.93 -16.61
CA TYR A 442 -14.63 0.41 -15.55
C TYR A 442 -14.38 1.46 -14.46
N GLY A 443 -14.01 2.69 -14.84
CA GLY A 443 -13.84 3.79 -13.89
C GLY A 443 -15.13 4.10 -13.12
N LEU A 444 -16.27 4.10 -13.81
CA LEU A 444 -17.58 4.28 -13.19
C LEU A 444 -17.95 3.11 -12.25
N SER A 445 -17.62 1.88 -12.61
CA SER A 445 -17.84 0.69 -11.77
C SER A 445 -17.05 0.77 -10.47
N TYR A 446 -15.83 1.30 -10.50
CA TYR A 446 -15.06 1.58 -9.29
C TYR A 446 -15.69 2.67 -8.42
N LEU A 447 -16.28 3.70 -9.02
CA LEU A 447 -17.02 4.71 -8.27
C LEU A 447 -18.25 4.12 -7.58
N PHE A 448 -18.99 3.24 -8.27
CA PHE A 448 -20.08 2.48 -7.65
C PHE A 448 -19.59 1.58 -6.52
N LEU A 449 -18.45 0.91 -6.67
CA LEU A 449 -17.85 0.12 -5.61
C LEU A 449 -17.54 0.98 -4.37
N ILE A 450 -16.90 2.15 -4.53
CA ILE A 450 -16.62 3.07 -3.41
C ILE A 450 -17.92 3.50 -2.72
N PHE A 451 -18.98 3.77 -3.49
CA PHE A 451 -20.29 4.09 -2.94
C PHE A 451 -20.90 2.93 -2.15
N LEU A 452 -20.84 1.70 -2.66
CA LEU A 452 -21.34 0.50 -1.97
C LEU A 452 -20.54 0.21 -0.69
N LEU A 453 -19.24 0.44 -0.70
CA LEU A 453 -18.38 0.27 0.48
C LEU A 453 -18.82 1.15 1.66
N ILE A 454 -19.44 2.32 1.39
CA ILE A 454 -20.03 3.14 2.46
C ILE A 454 -21.14 2.39 3.19
N PHE A 455 -22.01 1.67 2.45
CA PHE A 455 -23.08 0.88 3.06
C PHE A 455 -22.55 -0.34 3.79
N VAL A 456 -21.56 -1.04 3.21
CA VAL A 456 -20.86 -2.16 3.88
C VAL A 456 -20.35 -1.69 5.24
N ARG A 457 -19.64 -0.56 5.29
CA ARG A 457 -19.14 0.03 6.55
C ARG A 457 -20.23 0.41 7.54
N ILE A 458 -21.36 0.90 7.07
CA ILE A 458 -22.51 1.20 7.95
C ILE A 458 -23.03 -0.10 8.58
N LEU A 459 -23.09 -1.20 7.82
CA LEU A 459 -23.51 -2.51 8.33
C LEU A 459 -22.49 -3.10 9.31
N GLU A 460 -21.18 -2.95 9.05
CA GLU A 460 -20.10 -3.29 9.99
C GLU A 460 -20.26 -2.54 11.32
N GLY A 461 -20.42 -1.21 11.24
CA GLY A 461 -20.65 -0.39 12.43
C GLY A 461 -21.98 -0.69 13.12
N HIS A 462 -22.98 -1.21 12.41
CA HIS A 462 -24.22 -1.67 13.02
C HIS A 462 -24.03 -3.01 13.74
N ALA A 463 -23.25 -3.94 13.17
CA ALA A 463 -22.90 -5.20 13.82
C ALA A 463 -22.06 -4.99 15.09
N ASP A 464 -21.07 -4.09 15.03
CA ASP A 464 -20.29 -3.65 16.20
C ASP A 464 -21.22 -3.09 17.29
N LYS A 465 -22.17 -2.22 16.91
CA LYS A 465 -23.14 -1.66 17.86
C LYS A 465 -24.01 -2.73 18.51
N VAL A 466 -24.56 -3.67 17.73
CA VAL A 466 -25.40 -4.75 18.27
C VAL A 466 -24.59 -5.64 19.22
N THR A 467 -23.33 -5.89 18.90
CA THR A 467 -22.40 -6.67 19.74
C THR A 467 -22.12 -5.97 21.05
N LYS A 468 -21.89 -4.65 21.00
CA LYS A 468 -21.74 -3.79 22.18
C LYS A 468 -22.99 -3.80 23.05
N ASP A 469 -24.15 -3.55 22.43
CA ASP A 469 -25.45 -3.49 23.12
C ASP A 469 -25.81 -4.84 23.78
N ALA A 470 -25.27 -5.95 23.26
CA ALA A 470 -25.41 -7.30 23.82
C ALA A 470 -24.44 -7.61 24.97
N GLY A 471 -23.53 -6.70 25.31
CA GLY A 471 -22.57 -6.84 26.42
C GLY A 471 -21.20 -7.41 26.04
N TYR A 472 -20.94 -7.68 24.75
CA TYR A 472 -19.66 -8.24 24.28
C TYR A 472 -18.72 -7.15 23.71
N GLY A 473 -18.86 -5.92 24.22
CA GLY A 473 -18.12 -4.74 23.77
C GLY A 473 -16.60 -4.87 23.95
N ASP A 474 -16.21 -5.21 25.17
CA ASP A 474 -14.82 -5.39 25.56
C ASP A 474 -14.26 -6.66 24.92
N ASP A 475 -15.02 -7.75 24.93
CA ASP A 475 -14.64 -9.03 24.30
C ASP A 475 -14.26 -8.85 22.82
N LEU A 476 -15.09 -8.13 22.04
CA LEU A 476 -14.75 -7.85 20.63
C LEU A 476 -13.50 -6.98 20.53
N SER A 477 -13.33 -6.01 21.43
CA SER A 477 -12.17 -5.11 21.38
C SER A 477 -10.85 -5.83 21.70
N LYS A 478 -10.86 -6.76 22.67
CA LYS A 478 -9.72 -7.65 22.95
C LYS A 478 -9.39 -8.51 21.73
N ALA A 479 -10.40 -9.11 21.12
CA ALA A 479 -10.23 -9.94 19.92
C ALA A 479 -9.63 -9.16 18.74
N LEU A 480 -10.14 -7.94 18.48
CA LEU A 480 -9.63 -7.07 17.44
C LEU A 480 -8.16 -6.69 17.68
N PHE A 481 -7.78 -6.42 18.93
CA PHE A 481 -6.39 -6.14 19.28
C PHE A 481 -5.46 -7.34 19.02
N ARG A 482 -5.86 -8.55 19.41
CA ARG A 482 -5.08 -9.78 19.12
C ARG A 482 -4.95 -10.05 17.62
N LEU A 483 -6.02 -9.81 16.85
CA LEU A 483 -6.01 -9.97 15.39
C LEU A 483 -5.03 -9.00 14.71
N GLU A 484 -4.93 -7.75 15.17
CA GLU A 484 -3.93 -6.79 14.65
C GLU A 484 -2.50 -7.25 14.92
N GLY A 485 -2.23 -7.87 16.09
CA GLY A 485 -0.94 -8.50 16.37
C GLY A 485 -0.65 -9.70 15.47
N PHE A 486 -1.66 -10.54 15.19
CA PHE A 486 -1.52 -11.73 14.36
C PHE A 486 -1.24 -11.40 12.88
N TYR A 487 -1.95 -10.42 12.33
CA TYR A 487 -1.82 -10.02 10.93
C TYR A 487 -0.66 -9.05 10.67
N HIS A 488 0.25 -8.79 11.61
CA HIS A 488 1.33 -7.82 11.42
C HIS A 488 2.18 -8.05 10.13
N GLY A 489 2.47 -6.98 9.38
CA GLY A 489 3.27 -6.99 8.13
C GLY A 489 2.78 -5.97 7.09
N VAL A 490 3.61 -5.63 6.10
CA VAL A 490 3.26 -4.65 5.04
C VAL A 490 2.16 -5.19 4.12
N ALA A 491 2.15 -6.49 3.85
CA ALA A 491 1.16 -7.14 3.00
C ALA A 491 -0.23 -7.28 3.66
N SER A 492 -0.29 -7.17 4.99
CA SER A 492 -1.51 -7.32 5.77
C SER A 492 -2.59 -6.29 5.43
N ASP A 493 -2.17 -5.05 5.17
CA ASP A 493 -3.03 -3.95 4.72
C ASP A 493 -3.67 -4.25 3.34
N PHE A 494 -3.03 -5.11 2.53
CA PHE A 494 -3.54 -5.63 1.26
C PHE A 494 -4.32 -6.95 1.41
N GLY A 495 -4.52 -7.43 2.64
CA GLY A 495 -5.29 -8.64 2.92
C GLY A 495 -4.57 -9.95 2.54
N ILE A 496 -3.24 -9.91 2.41
CA ILE A 496 -2.38 -11.09 2.21
C ILE A 496 -1.37 -11.09 3.35
N SER A 497 -1.29 -12.16 4.15
CA SER A 497 -0.11 -12.34 5.00
C SER A 497 0.89 -13.20 4.24
N VAL A 498 2.01 -12.58 3.83
CA VAL A 498 3.06 -13.25 3.06
C VAL A 498 3.64 -14.41 3.84
N ASN A 499 3.77 -14.25 5.16
CA ASN A 499 4.29 -15.28 6.05
C ASN A 499 3.40 -16.53 6.06
N LEU A 500 2.08 -16.37 5.93
CA LEU A 500 1.16 -17.50 5.89
C LEU A 500 1.25 -18.31 4.59
N LEU A 501 1.81 -17.74 3.52
CA LEU A 501 2.15 -18.48 2.29
C LEU A 501 3.43 -19.30 2.45
N THR A 502 4.20 -19.09 3.52
CA THR A 502 5.38 -19.89 3.89
C THR A 502 5.02 -20.95 4.92
N ASP A 503 5.92 -21.91 5.16
CA ASP A 503 5.80 -22.88 6.25
C ASP A 503 6.20 -22.32 7.63
N ARG A 504 6.56 -21.03 7.69
CA ARG A 504 7.05 -20.38 8.91
C ARG A 504 5.88 -20.06 9.85
N GLN A 505 5.99 -20.48 11.09
CA GLN A 505 5.14 -20.02 12.19
C GLN A 505 5.87 -18.95 12.98
N TYR A 506 5.16 -17.94 13.47
CA TYR A 506 5.74 -16.94 14.35
C TYR A 506 6.17 -17.57 15.67
N SER A 507 7.38 -17.24 16.09
CA SER A 507 7.85 -17.62 17.41
C SER A 507 7.02 -16.95 18.50
N PRO A 508 7.04 -17.46 19.75
CA PRO A 508 6.40 -16.80 20.87
C PRO A 508 6.91 -15.36 21.07
N ALA A 509 8.22 -15.10 20.95
CA ALA A 509 8.76 -13.75 21.08
C ALA A 509 8.29 -12.82 19.96
N GLU A 510 8.20 -13.32 18.72
CA GLU A 510 7.67 -12.55 17.60
C GLU A 510 6.21 -12.15 17.83
N ARG A 511 5.37 -13.09 18.28
CA ARG A 511 3.96 -12.81 18.62
C ARG A 511 3.83 -11.75 19.71
N ARG A 512 4.65 -11.85 20.77
CA ARG A 512 4.72 -10.84 21.84
C ARG A 512 5.07 -9.46 21.29
N ARG A 513 6.09 -9.37 20.44
CA ARG A 513 6.56 -8.13 19.84
C ARG A 513 5.53 -7.53 18.88
N PHE A 514 4.94 -8.32 17.98
CA PHE A 514 3.94 -7.82 17.03
C PHE A 514 2.69 -7.33 17.71
N THR A 515 2.25 -8.01 18.77
CA THR A 515 1.09 -7.57 19.56
C THR A 515 1.42 -6.27 20.32
N ALA A 516 2.63 -6.13 20.88
CA ALA A 516 3.06 -4.87 21.49
C ALA A 516 3.12 -3.71 20.48
N GLN A 517 3.67 -3.96 19.28
CA GLN A 517 3.73 -2.98 18.21
C GLN A 517 2.34 -2.59 17.70
N ALA A 518 1.42 -3.56 17.59
CA ALA A 518 0.02 -3.30 17.26
C ALA A 518 -0.63 -2.38 18.31
N GLY A 519 -0.39 -2.62 19.61
CA GLY A 519 -0.91 -1.78 20.69
C GLY A 519 -0.45 -0.33 20.59
N LYS A 520 0.86 -0.13 20.40
CA LYS A 520 1.46 1.19 20.16
C LYS A 520 0.86 1.86 18.91
N ASN A 521 0.76 1.12 17.80
CA ASN A 521 0.27 1.65 16.53
C ASN A 521 -1.20 2.07 16.63
N LEU A 522 -2.07 1.23 17.19
CA LEU A 522 -3.49 1.52 17.41
C LEU A 522 -3.67 2.77 18.28
N TYR A 523 -2.90 2.88 19.36
CA TYR A 523 -2.94 4.06 20.23
C TYR A 523 -2.50 5.33 19.49
N SER A 524 -1.41 5.25 18.72
CA SER A 524 -0.91 6.38 17.92
C SER A 524 -1.91 6.86 16.86
N GLU A 525 -2.67 5.94 16.26
CA GLU A 525 -3.69 6.24 15.25
C GLU A 525 -4.89 6.98 15.87
N ILE A 526 -5.24 6.69 17.12
CA ILE A 526 -6.29 7.41 17.85
C ILE A 526 -5.83 8.81 18.22
N LEU A 527 -4.61 8.92 18.74
CA LEU A 527 -4.01 10.18 19.17
C LEU A 527 -3.77 11.13 17.98
N SER A 528 -3.29 10.62 16.85
CA SER A 528 -2.87 11.44 15.71
C SER A 528 -3.18 10.79 14.35
N PRO A 529 -4.47 10.60 14.00
CA PRO A 529 -4.86 9.93 12.76
C PRO A 529 -4.37 10.71 11.54
N THR A 530 -3.57 10.08 10.68
CA THR A 530 -3.02 10.74 9.48
C THR A 530 -4.07 10.82 8.36
N ARG A 531 -3.93 11.79 7.44
CA ARG A 531 -4.80 11.83 6.25
C ARG A 531 -4.52 10.68 5.29
N GLY A 532 -3.26 10.25 5.21
CA GLY A 532 -2.86 9.12 4.38
C GLY A 532 -3.50 7.81 4.84
N SER A 533 -3.46 7.51 6.14
CA SER A 533 -4.11 6.31 6.71
C SER A 533 -5.64 6.33 6.51
N ALA A 534 -6.27 7.49 6.71
CA ALA A 534 -7.70 7.68 6.44
C ALA A 534 -8.05 7.47 4.96
N PHE A 535 -7.22 7.96 4.03
CA PHE A 535 -7.40 7.76 2.60
C PHE A 535 -7.25 6.29 2.20
N ALA A 536 -6.19 5.63 2.67
CA ALA A 536 -5.98 4.21 2.39
C ALA A 536 -7.16 3.35 2.87
N ASN A 537 -7.74 3.67 4.03
CA ASN A 537 -8.89 2.91 4.53
C ASN A 537 -10.15 3.12 3.68
N VAL A 538 -10.34 4.21 2.92
CA VAL A 538 -11.55 4.40 2.07
C VAL A 538 -11.79 3.22 1.11
N PHE A 539 -10.73 2.55 0.67
CA PHE A 539 -10.78 1.42 -0.25
C PHE A 539 -10.90 0.05 0.43
N GLN A 540 -10.98 0.00 1.76
CA GLN A 540 -11.16 -1.23 2.53
C GLN A 540 -12.64 -1.42 2.92
N SER A 541 -13.10 -2.67 3.07
CA SER A 541 -14.46 -2.98 3.51
C SER A 541 -14.67 -2.70 5.01
N HIS A 542 -13.67 -3.01 5.84
CA HIS A 542 -13.73 -2.82 7.28
C HIS A 542 -13.17 -1.45 7.70
N PRO A 543 -13.82 -0.76 8.65
CA PRO A 543 -13.22 0.37 9.33
C PRO A 543 -11.92 -0.03 10.04
N ARG A 544 -10.99 0.93 10.19
CA ARG A 544 -9.77 0.71 10.99
C ARG A 544 -10.12 0.23 12.39
N THR A 545 -9.34 -0.74 12.88
CA THR A 545 -9.51 -1.36 14.19
C THR A 545 -9.46 -0.34 15.32
N ALA A 546 -8.56 0.64 15.24
CA ALA A 546 -8.47 1.76 16.18
C ALA A 546 -9.82 2.49 16.38
N TYR A 547 -10.57 2.73 15.31
CA TYR A 547 -11.86 3.44 15.37
C TYR A 547 -12.98 2.53 15.91
N ARG A 548 -12.92 1.23 15.60
CA ARG A 548 -13.86 0.23 16.12
C ARG A 548 -13.69 0.09 17.63
N ILE A 549 -12.48 -0.20 18.10
CA ILE A 549 -12.15 -0.31 19.53
C ILE A 549 -12.56 0.97 20.26
N SER A 550 -12.27 2.15 19.70
CA SER A 550 -12.67 3.43 20.30
C SER A 550 -14.18 3.59 20.50
N ALA A 551 -15.00 3.08 19.58
CA ALA A 551 -16.45 3.17 19.67
C ALA A 551 -17.08 2.04 20.49
N MET A 552 -16.40 0.90 20.60
CA MET A 552 -16.80 -0.21 21.46
C MET A 552 -16.55 0.12 22.93
N ALA A 553 -15.39 0.70 23.24
CA ALA A 553 -14.99 1.05 24.60
C ALA A 553 -15.68 2.32 25.16
N SER A 554 -16.29 3.16 24.31
CA SER A 554 -16.85 4.45 24.73
C SER A 554 -18.30 4.65 24.27
N GLU A 555 -19.11 5.34 25.08
CA GLU A 555 -20.45 5.79 24.70
C GLU A 555 -20.46 7.10 23.89
N ASN A 556 -19.34 7.82 23.82
CA ASN A 556 -19.27 9.14 23.17
C ASN A 556 -19.48 9.06 21.64
N VAL A 557 -19.19 7.89 21.06
CA VAL A 557 -19.25 7.65 19.62
C VAL A 557 -19.95 6.33 19.36
N SER A 558 -21.07 6.38 18.64
CA SER A 558 -21.71 5.17 18.15
C SER A 558 -20.81 4.46 17.13
N PRO A 559 -20.70 3.11 17.17
CA PRO A 559 -19.90 2.34 16.22
C PRO A 559 -20.19 2.64 14.73
N ILE A 560 -21.45 2.90 14.36
CA ILE A 560 -21.82 3.34 13.01
C ILE A 560 -21.14 4.67 12.62
N LYS A 561 -21.03 5.62 13.55
CA LYS A 561 -20.36 6.90 13.28
C LYS A 561 -18.85 6.74 13.17
N ALA A 562 -18.26 5.81 13.92
CA ALA A 562 -16.83 5.50 13.86
C ALA A 562 -16.47 4.76 12.56
N ALA A 563 -17.34 3.90 12.06
CA ALA A 563 -17.19 3.25 10.75
C ALA A 563 -17.00 4.24 9.58
N LEU A 564 -17.50 5.47 9.73
CA LEU A 564 -17.41 6.55 8.74
C LEU A 564 -16.31 7.58 9.05
N TYR A 565 -15.47 7.36 10.05
CA TYR A 565 -14.35 8.24 10.38
C TYR A 565 -13.34 8.43 9.26
N PRO A 566 -12.96 7.43 8.45
CA PRO A 566 -12.06 7.63 7.31
C PRO A 566 -12.50 8.80 6.40
N TYR A 567 -13.79 8.85 6.04
CA TYR A 567 -14.34 9.95 5.22
C TYR A 567 -14.34 11.29 5.96
N ARG A 568 -14.69 11.30 7.26
CA ARG A 568 -14.71 12.54 8.06
C ARG A 568 -13.33 13.10 8.34
N LEU A 569 -12.33 12.24 8.48
CA LEU A 569 -10.93 12.62 8.72
C LEU A 569 -10.26 13.18 7.46
N LEU A 570 -10.78 12.86 6.27
CA LEU A 570 -10.38 13.46 4.99
C LEU A 570 -11.03 14.82 4.75
N GLY A 571 -12.30 14.98 5.12
CA GLY A 571 -13.09 16.19 4.81
C GLY A 571 -12.61 17.47 5.51
N PHE A 572 -12.54 18.57 4.74
CA PHE A 572 -12.31 19.91 5.27
C PHE A 572 -13.51 20.33 6.15
N GLY A 573 -13.27 20.62 7.44
CA GLY A 573 -14.29 21.06 8.41
C GLY A 573 -14.81 19.95 9.35
N LEU A 574 -15.05 18.73 8.85
CA LEU A 574 -15.54 17.62 9.68
C LEU A 574 -14.45 16.96 10.55
N ARG A 575 -13.17 17.11 10.14
CA ARG A 575 -12.01 16.51 10.81
C ARG A 575 -11.85 16.95 12.26
N LYS A 576 -12.06 18.22 12.59
CA LYS A 576 -11.86 18.75 13.96
C LYS A 576 -12.78 18.04 14.96
N GLY A 577 -14.05 17.83 14.59
CA GLY A 577 -15.02 17.14 15.44
C GLY A 577 -14.74 15.65 15.61
N ALA A 578 -14.30 14.98 14.55
CA ALA A 578 -13.90 13.57 14.62
C ALA A 578 -12.65 13.38 15.49
N LEU A 579 -11.64 14.23 15.33
CA LEU A 579 -10.40 14.19 16.10
C LEU A 579 -10.65 14.41 17.59
N LYS A 580 -11.47 15.41 17.94
CA LYS A 580 -11.84 15.69 19.33
C LYS A 580 -12.44 14.46 20.02
N LYS A 581 -13.39 13.79 19.36
CA LYS A 581 -14.07 12.61 19.91
C LYS A 581 -13.16 11.39 20.05
N LEU A 582 -12.28 11.14 19.07
CA LEU A 582 -11.27 10.09 19.18
C LEU A 582 -10.34 10.34 20.36
N THR A 583 -9.88 11.58 20.48
CA THR A 583 -8.99 11.99 21.58
C THR A 583 -9.68 11.82 22.93
N GLU A 584 -10.95 12.24 23.09
CA GLU A 584 -11.69 12.08 24.35
C GLU A 584 -11.76 10.63 24.86
N ASN A 585 -11.60 9.64 23.97
CA ASN A 585 -11.67 8.23 24.31
C ASN A 585 -10.30 7.58 24.62
N TYR A 586 -9.18 8.32 24.55
CA TYR A 586 -7.85 7.71 24.63
C TYR A 586 -7.61 6.94 25.94
N GLN A 587 -8.16 7.42 27.07
CA GLN A 587 -7.93 6.83 28.39
C GLN A 587 -8.53 5.43 28.54
N ILE A 588 -9.75 5.23 28.04
CA ILE A 588 -10.47 3.94 28.15
C ILE A 588 -9.82 2.89 27.23
N ILE A 589 -9.33 3.31 26.07
CA ILE A 589 -8.71 2.41 25.10
C ILE A 589 -7.33 1.95 25.59
N HIS A 590 -6.58 2.85 26.22
CA HIS A 590 -5.29 2.55 26.84
C HIS A 590 -5.41 1.40 27.85
N SER A 591 -6.34 1.51 28.81
CA SER A 591 -6.54 0.45 29.82
C SER A 591 -6.90 -0.89 29.18
N LEU A 592 -7.83 -0.89 28.22
CA LEU A 592 -8.28 -2.11 27.57
C LEU A 592 -7.16 -2.85 26.83
N ILE A 593 -6.35 -2.13 26.04
CA ILE A 593 -5.26 -2.73 25.26
C ILE A 593 -4.15 -3.24 26.20
N ASP A 594 -3.76 -2.43 27.18
CA ASP A 594 -2.66 -2.77 28.09
C ASP A 594 -3.03 -3.95 29.01
N GLU A 595 -4.26 -3.97 29.55
CA GLU A 595 -4.77 -5.10 30.36
C GLU A 595 -4.81 -6.38 29.54
N THR A 596 -5.27 -6.31 28.27
CA THR A 596 -5.33 -7.49 27.39
C THR A 596 -3.93 -8.02 27.08
N TYR A 597 -2.97 -7.14 26.81
CA TYR A 597 -1.58 -7.56 26.58
C TYR A 597 -0.98 -8.23 27.82
N THR A 598 -1.24 -7.66 28.99
CA THR A 598 -0.76 -8.19 30.27
C THR A 598 -1.42 -9.54 30.60
N GLU A 599 -2.70 -9.70 30.29
CA GLU A 599 -3.44 -10.97 30.43
C GLU A 599 -2.83 -12.06 29.53
N ASP A 600 -2.47 -11.72 28.29
CA ASP A 600 -1.97 -12.69 27.30
C ASP A 600 -0.51 -13.10 27.55
N TYR A 601 0.34 -12.19 28.05
CA TYR A 601 1.79 -12.39 28.07
C TYR A 601 2.46 -12.16 29.43
N GLY A 602 1.75 -11.59 30.41
CA GLY A 602 2.28 -11.25 31.74
C GLY A 602 2.87 -9.84 31.83
N GLU A 603 3.14 -9.38 33.07
CA GLU A 603 3.59 -8.01 33.37
C GLU A 603 5.01 -7.69 32.85
N GLU A 604 5.91 -8.69 32.82
CA GLU A 604 7.31 -8.51 32.40
C GLU A 604 7.49 -8.58 30.87
N ALA A 605 6.44 -8.94 30.12
CA ALA A 605 6.54 -9.20 28.68
C ALA A 605 6.98 -7.99 27.86
N LEU A 606 6.56 -6.78 28.23
CA LEU A 606 6.98 -5.56 27.54
C LEU A 606 8.49 -5.32 27.73
N ASP A 607 9.01 -5.55 28.93
CA ASP A 607 10.42 -5.33 29.23
C ASP A 607 11.31 -6.32 28.44
N GLU A 608 10.87 -7.58 28.30
CA GLU A 608 11.52 -8.55 27.41
C GLU A 608 11.58 -8.04 25.96
N VAL A 609 10.49 -7.44 25.45
CA VAL A 609 10.47 -6.87 24.09
C VAL A 609 11.43 -5.69 23.98
N LEU A 610 11.46 -4.79 24.95
CA LEU A 610 12.32 -3.60 24.96
C LEU A 610 13.82 -3.93 25.07
N ASN A 611 14.16 -5.10 25.61
CA ASN A 611 15.55 -5.57 25.69
C ASN A 611 16.17 -5.84 24.31
N PHE A 612 15.36 -6.28 23.34
CA PHE A 612 15.83 -6.67 21.99
C PHE A 612 15.33 -5.75 20.87
N ASN A 613 14.54 -4.74 21.21
CA ASN A 613 13.96 -3.79 20.26
C ASN A 613 14.58 -2.39 20.43
N PRO A 614 14.95 -1.70 19.34
CA PRO A 614 15.57 -0.37 19.40
C PRO A 614 14.61 0.77 19.81
N MET A 615 13.35 0.44 20.13
CA MET A 615 12.33 1.42 20.48
C MET A 615 12.68 2.28 21.71
N ARG A 616 13.40 1.73 22.69
CA ARG A 616 13.90 2.49 23.85
C ARG A 616 15.07 3.40 23.45
N ASP A 617 15.96 2.87 22.62
CA ASP A 617 17.20 3.51 22.18
C ASP A 617 16.94 4.87 21.48
N THR A 618 15.82 5.02 20.77
CA THR A 618 15.36 6.30 20.18
C THR A 618 15.31 7.45 21.20
N TYR A 619 14.97 7.14 22.46
CA TYR A 619 14.77 8.13 23.53
C TYR A 619 15.93 8.20 24.51
N GLU A 620 16.73 7.14 24.65
CA GLU A 620 17.87 7.12 25.58
C GLU A 620 18.91 8.20 25.27
N ARG A 621 19.04 8.60 24.01
CA ARG A 621 19.93 9.70 23.59
C ARG A 621 19.60 11.05 24.24
N TYR A 622 18.43 11.22 24.86
CA TYR A 622 18.03 12.44 25.54
C TYR A 622 18.43 12.46 27.02
N ILE A 623 18.89 11.35 27.58
CA ILE A 623 19.31 11.25 28.99
C ILE A 623 20.47 12.23 29.25
N GLY A 624 20.37 13.02 30.31
CA GLY A 624 21.33 14.06 30.70
C GLY A 624 21.28 15.34 29.85
N LYS A 625 20.37 15.44 28.87
CA LYS A 625 20.23 16.62 28.01
C LYS A 625 19.06 17.49 28.44
N SER A 626 19.17 18.79 28.20
CA SER A 626 18.06 19.74 28.35
C SER A 626 17.08 19.56 27.21
N ILE A 627 15.82 19.30 27.54
CA ILE A 627 14.76 18.99 26.57
C ILE A 627 13.50 19.80 26.83
N ILE A 628 12.74 20.00 25.76
CA ILE A 628 11.38 20.50 25.79
C ILE A 628 10.45 19.43 25.23
N ALA A 629 9.41 19.11 25.98
CA ALA A 629 8.38 18.16 25.60
C ALA A 629 7.02 18.86 25.61
N PHE A 630 6.31 18.79 24.48
CA PHE A 630 4.97 19.37 24.34
C PHE A 630 3.92 18.28 24.24
N ASP A 631 3.02 18.25 25.22
CA ASP A 631 1.81 17.44 25.16
C ASP A 631 0.80 18.10 24.22
N LYS A 632 0.55 17.46 23.08
CA LYS A 632 -0.35 17.98 22.04
C LYS A 632 -1.82 18.00 22.48
N PHE A 633 -2.17 17.28 23.54
CA PHE A 633 -3.55 17.06 24.00
C PHE A 633 -3.88 17.93 25.19
N GLU A 634 -3.05 17.86 26.25
CA GLU A 634 -3.20 18.69 27.45
C GLU A 634 -2.70 20.11 27.23
N LYS A 635 -1.99 20.36 26.11
CA LYS A 635 -1.32 21.63 25.80
C LYS A 635 -0.37 22.05 26.92
N ARG A 636 0.29 21.07 27.53
CA ARG A 636 1.26 21.26 28.61
C ARG A 636 2.68 21.19 28.04
N VAL A 637 3.56 22.04 28.58
CA VAL A 637 4.97 22.08 28.22
C VAL A 637 5.78 21.61 29.43
N TYR A 638 6.66 20.65 29.20
CA TYR A 638 7.66 20.20 30.15
C TYR A 638 9.01 20.67 29.63
N ASN A 639 9.75 21.43 30.44
CA ASN A 639 11.07 21.95 30.09
C ASN A 639 12.04 21.66 31.24
N GLY A 640 13.11 20.93 30.96
CA GLY A 640 14.05 20.47 31.98
C GLY A 640 15.04 19.46 31.44
N GLU A 641 15.81 18.86 32.35
CA GLU A 641 16.74 17.78 32.01
C GLU A 641 16.02 16.42 32.03
N CYS A 642 16.20 15.59 31.00
CA CYS A 642 15.71 14.20 31.04
C CYS A 642 16.70 13.39 31.89
N LYS A 643 16.27 12.98 33.09
CA LYS A 643 17.12 12.21 34.02
C LYS A 643 17.24 10.75 33.64
N ASP A 644 16.13 10.16 33.16
CA ASP A 644 16.07 8.74 32.83
C ASP A 644 14.89 8.44 31.90
N ILE A 645 14.98 7.32 31.18
CA ILE A 645 13.90 6.72 30.38
C ILE A 645 13.51 5.40 31.02
N ILE A 646 12.29 5.30 31.52
CA ILE A 646 11.79 4.11 32.21
C ILE A 646 10.66 3.45 31.43
N SER A 647 10.60 2.12 31.51
CA SER A 647 9.45 1.35 31.02
C SER A 647 8.23 1.61 31.88
N THR A 648 7.05 1.57 31.27
CA THR A 648 5.77 1.83 31.93
C THR A 648 5.00 0.55 32.26
N GLY A 649 5.44 -0.60 31.73
CA GLY A 649 4.67 -1.85 31.70
C GLY A 649 3.46 -1.82 30.75
N ARG A 650 3.30 -0.79 29.91
CA ARG A 650 2.10 -0.55 29.09
C ARG A 650 2.44 -0.46 27.60
N VAL A 651 1.89 -1.33 26.76
CA VAL A 651 2.25 -1.39 25.33
C VAL A 651 1.80 -0.18 24.52
N THR A 652 0.70 0.47 24.92
CA THR A 652 0.19 1.66 24.22
C THR A 652 1.05 2.90 24.50
N SER A 653 1.56 3.06 25.72
CA SER A 653 2.55 4.06 26.11
C SER A 653 3.71 3.41 26.86
N PRO A 654 4.68 2.83 26.15
CA PRO A 654 5.69 1.94 26.75
C PRO A 654 6.83 2.64 27.48
N LEU A 655 7.00 3.96 27.32
CA LEU A 655 8.14 4.68 27.88
C LEU A 655 7.73 6.00 28.53
N PHE A 656 8.29 6.28 29.71
CA PHE A 656 8.31 7.61 30.34
C PHE A 656 9.70 8.21 30.29
N CYS A 657 9.80 9.53 30.07
CA CYS A 657 10.99 10.30 30.44
C CYS A 657 10.74 11.00 31.79
N ILE A 658 11.73 10.98 32.67
CA ILE A 658 11.71 11.72 33.93
C ILE A 658 12.27 13.12 33.67
N ILE A 659 11.40 14.13 33.65
CA ILE A 659 11.78 15.54 33.45
C ILE A 659 11.52 16.28 34.74
N ASN A 660 12.57 16.82 35.39
CA ASN A 660 12.46 17.53 36.68
C ASN A 660 11.64 16.76 37.75
N ASP A 661 11.88 15.44 37.86
CA ASP A 661 11.19 14.52 38.80
C ASP A 661 9.70 14.26 38.48
N GLU A 662 9.19 14.76 37.36
CA GLU A 662 7.88 14.41 36.82
C GLU A 662 7.99 13.34 35.73
N LYS A 663 7.09 12.35 35.76
CA LYS A 663 7.02 11.30 34.73
C LYS A 663 6.21 11.81 33.54
N VAL A 664 6.82 11.86 32.37
CA VAL A 664 6.20 12.37 31.14
C VAL A 664 6.04 11.25 30.11
N ASP A 665 4.80 11.09 29.65
CA ASP A 665 4.35 10.09 28.67
C ASP A 665 4.89 10.37 27.26
N LEU A 666 5.86 9.58 26.81
CA LEU A 666 6.52 9.76 25.51
C LEU A 666 5.59 9.48 24.31
N ALA A 667 4.49 8.76 24.50
CA ALA A 667 3.51 8.53 23.44
C ALA A 667 2.63 9.76 23.16
N LYS A 668 2.52 10.68 24.13
CA LYS A 668 1.68 11.89 24.02
C LYS A 668 2.46 13.15 23.64
N VAL A 669 3.76 13.17 23.91
CA VAL A 669 4.58 14.38 23.77
C VAL A 669 5.43 14.38 22.51
N ALA A 670 5.59 15.55 21.90
CA ALA A 670 6.70 15.80 20.98
C ALA A 670 7.90 16.31 21.80
N MET A 671 8.98 15.53 21.85
CA MET A 671 10.17 15.84 22.63
C MET A 671 11.34 16.24 21.72
N LYS A 672 12.02 17.34 22.07
CA LYS A 672 13.25 17.81 21.41
C LYS A 672 14.26 18.32 22.41
N GLU A 673 15.53 18.26 22.03
CA GLU A 673 16.60 18.93 22.77
C GLU A 673 16.39 20.44 22.65
N TYR A 674 16.45 21.13 23.79
CA TYR A 674 16.13 22.56 23.86
C TYR A 674 16.74 23.21 25.10
N LYS A 675 17.39 24.35 24.88
CA LYS A 675 17.94 25.22 25.90
C LYS A 675 17.94 26.67 25.39
N ILE A 676 17.47 27.59 26.24
CA ILE A 676 17.48 29.03 25.92
C ILE A 676 18.93 29.53 25.83
N GLY A 677 19.23 30.29 24.78
CA GLY A 677 20.54 30.83 24.47
C GLY A 677 21.44 29.89 23.66
N GLU A 678 21.01 28.67 23.36
CA GLU A 678 21.76 27.72 22.52
C GLU A 678 21.42 27.89 21.03
N SER A 679 22.40 27.60 20.17
CA SER A 679 22.24 27.62 18.71
C SER A 679 21.72 26.28 18.18
N TYR A 680 20.81 26.33 17.22
CA TYR A 680 20.19 25.18 16.56
C TYR A 680 20.30 25.29 15.04
N PHE A 681 20.38 24.16 14.36
CA PHE A 681 20.21 24.08 12.92
C PHE A 681 18.73 24.05 12.56
N LEU A 682 18.35 24.77 11.50
CA LEU A 682 17.06 24.60 10.83
C LEU A 682 17.20 23.67 9.62
N ARG A 683 16.06 23.29 9.03
CA ARG A 683 15.99 22.33 7.92
C ARG A 683 16.74 22.78 6.67
N ASP A 684 16.82 24.09 6.47
CA ASP A 684 17.54 24.74 5.38
C ASP A 684 19.05 24.93 5.66
N GLY A 685 19.53 24.45 6.81
CA GLY A 685 20.92 24.59 7.22
C GLY A 685 21.26 25.93 7.89
N SER A 686 20.30 26.84 8.06
CA SER A 686 20.52 28.07 8.81
C SER A 686 20.76 27.78 10.30
N ILE A 687 21.61 28.60 10.93
CA ILE A 687 21.92 28.53 12.35
C ILE A 687 21.17 29.65 13.07
N VAL A 688 20.37 29.30 14.05
CA VAL A 688 19.53 30.24 14.80
C VAL A 688 19.71 30.05 16.30
N VAL A 689 19.49 31.09 17.10
CA VAL A 689 19.60 31.01 18.57
C VAL A 689 18.22 30.94 19.18
N ALA A 690 17.95 29.97 20.06
CA ALA A 690 16.68 29.91 20.77
C ALA A 690 16.62 30.98 21.86
N THR A 691 15.66 31.91 21.78
CA THR A 691 15.52 33.03 22.74
C THR A 691 14.37 32.83 23.73
N GLY A 692 13.35 32.06 23.35
CA GLY A 692 12.16 31.82 24.16
C GLY A 692 11.25 30.73 23.60
N HIS A 693 10.11 30.51 24.26
CA HIS A 693 9.02 29.69 23.75
C HIS A 693 7.70 30.14 24.37
N HIS A 694 6.60 29.96 23.63
CA HIS A 694 5.26 30.25 24.08
C HIS A 694 4.23 29.32 23.42
N ILE A 695 3.01 29.26 23.97
CA ILE A 695 1.95 28.40 23.46
C ILE A 695 0.98 29.23 22.62
N ASP A 696 0.88 28.93 21.33
CA ASP A 696 -0.15 29.45 20.44
C ASP A 696 -1.40 28.55 20.46
N LYS A 697 -2.59 29.18 20.38
CA LYS A 697 -3.87 28.46 20.48
C LYS A 697 -4.13 27.52 19.30
N GLU A 698 -3.66 27.86 18.09
CA GLU A 698 -3.88 27.11 16.86
C GLU A 698 -2.66 26.28 16.42
N LYS A 699 -1.45 26.81 16.59
CA LYS A 699 -0.19 26.19 16.13
C LYS A 699 0.52 25.35 17.20
N GLY A 700 0.11 25.45 18.47
CA GLY A 700 0.72 24.70 19.57
C GLY A 700 1.97 25.38 20.12
N LEU A 701 2.99 24.61 20.50
CA LEU A 701 4.23 25.17 21.03
C LEU A 701 5.07 25.84 19.93
N ILE A 702 5.28 27.14 20.11
CA ILE A 702 6.13 27.99 19.28
C ILE A 702 7.44 28.26 20.03
N ILE A 703 8.54 28.19 19.30
CA ILE A 703 9.88 28.54 19.75
C ILE A 703 10.25 29.89 19.12
N ASP A 704 10.65 30.82 19.97
CA ASP A 704 11.17 32.12 19.54
C ASP A 704 12.65 31.95 19.23
N ILE A 705 13.04 32.29 18.01
CA ILE A 705 14.41 32.14 17.51
C ILE A 705 14.95 33.49 17.03
N GLU A 706 16.24 33.72 17.24
CA GLU A 706 16.96 34.83 16.65
C GLU A 706 17.74 34.34 15.43
N ASN A 707 17.43 34.94 14.27
CA ASN A 707 18.09 34.69 13.00
C ASN A 707 18.65 36.01 12.47
N ASN A 708 19.98 36.14 12.41
CA ASN A 708 20.66 37.36 11.92
C ASN A 708 20.15 38.68 12.56
N GLY A 709 19.87 38.67 13.87
CA GLY A 709 19.40 39.85 14.62
C GLY A 709 17.90 40.14 14.48
N ARG A 710 17.12 39.26 13.83
CA ARG A 710 15.65 39.31 13.80
C ARG A 710 15.07 38.17 14.61
N ILE A 711 14.02 38.47 15.38
CA ILE A 711 13.27 37.45 16.11
C ILE A 711 12.20 36.89 15.16
N GLU A 712 12.20 35.58 15.00
CA GLU A 712 11.24 34.81 14.19
C GLU A 712 10.61 33.72 15.07
N GLU A 713 9.41 33.28 14.69
CA GLU A 713 8.64 32.26 15.40
C GLU A 713 8.57 30.98 14.58
N ILE A 714 8.95 29.85 15.18
CA ILE A 714 8.86 28.54 14.54
C ILE A 714 8.12 27.52 15.41
N GLU A 715 7.39 26.60 14.77
CA GLU A 715 6.81 25.45 15.48
C GLU A 715 7.91 24.52 15.98
N ILE A 716 7.72 23.91 17.16
CA ILE A 716 8.66 22.91 17.72
C ILE A 716 9.05 21.83 16.71
N ALA A 717 8.13 21.39 15.84
CA ALA A 717 8.39 20.37 14.82
C ALA A 717 9.50 20.78 13.83
N LYS A 718 9.72 22.09 13.62
CA LYS A 718 10.73 22.65 12.71
C LYS A 718 12.08 22.89 13.36
N LEU A 719 12.15 22.99 14.69
CA LEU A 719 13.42 23.12 15.42
C LEU A 719 14.32 21.91 15.14
N GLY A 720 15.55 22.10 14.69
CA GLY A 720 16.44 20.98 14.39
C GLY A 720 17.26 20.53 15.59
N LYS A 721 18.52 20.16 15.31
CA LYS A 721 19.48 19.71 16.31
C LYS A 721 20.33 20.88 16.82
N PRO A 722 20.79 20.85 18.08
CA PRO A 722 21.76 21.83 18.55
C PRO A 722 23.01 21.81 17.69
N VAL A 723 23.65 22.97 17.56
CA VAL A 723 24.92 23.11 16.84
C VAL A 723 26.03 22.28 17.51
N THR A 724 25.96 22.16 18.84
CA THR A 724 26.86 21.36 19.67
C THR A 724 26.86 19.87 19.29
N PHE A 725 25.71 19.36 18.82
CA PHE A 725 25.60 17.96 18.37
C PHE A 725 26.54 17.67 17.19
N ILE A 726 26.64 18.59 16.23
CA ILE A 726 27.49 18.44 15.04
C ILE A 726 28.95 18.80 15.36
N SER A 727 29.21 19.85 16.14
CA SER A 727 30.59 20.24 16.48
C SER A 727 31.33 19.14 17.24
N ASN A 728 30.61 18.40 18.08
CA ASN A 728 31.14 17.30 18.90
C ASN A 728 31.39 16.00 18.10
N LEU A 729 31.15 16.01 16.78
CA LEU A 729 31.47 14.87 15.93
C LEU A 729 32.95 14.76 15.61
N SER A 730 33.74 15.83 15.76
CA SER A 730 35.18 15.83 15.45
C SER A 730 35.90 14.66 16.13
N GLY A 731 36.55 13.80 15.34
CA GLY A 731 37.24 12.60 15.80
C GLY A 731 36.37 11.34 15.93
N LYS A 732 35.05 11.41 15.69
CA LYS A 732 34.12 10.27 15.72
C LYS A 732 33.97 9.60 14.36
N GLU A 733 33.39 8.41 14.37
CA GLU A 733 32.97 7.72 13.15
C GLU A 733 31.59 8.21 12.71
N ILE A 734 31.44 8.37 11.40
CA ILE A 734 30.21 8.80 10.74
C ILE A 734 29.90 7.89 9.55
N ILE A 735 28.63 7.88 9.14
CA ILE A 735 28.23 7.22 7.89
C ILE A 735 28.37 8.24 6.77
N VAL A 736 29.03 7.86 5.69
CA VAL A 736 29.10 8.64 4.46
C VAL A 736 28.46 7.83 3.36
N TYR A 737 27.40 8.37 2.76
CA TYR A 737 26.81 7.81 1.56
C TYR A 737 27.49 8.43 0.33
N ASP A 738 28.34 7.64 -0.30
CA ASP A 738 29.00 7.99 -1.55
C ASP A 738 28.92 6.86 -2.59
N LYS A 739 28.75 7.22 -3.87
CA LYS A 739 28.73 6.27 -4.98
C LYS A 739 27.74 5.10 -4.80
N GLY A 740 26.58 5.39 -4.21
CA GLY A 740 25.55 4.42 -3.91
C GLY A 740 25.82 3.54 -2.68
N LEU A 741 26.81 3.82 -1.85
CA LEU A 741 27.14 2.98 -0.71
C LEU A 741 27.27 3.82 0.55
N SER A 742 26.59 3.39 1.60
CA SER A 742 26.87 3.84 2.97
C SER A 742 28.14 3.15 3.46
N LYS A 743 29.12 3.94 3.89
CA LYS A 743 30.40 3.49 4.44
C LYS A 743 30.69 4.20 5.75
N LEU A 744 31.38 3.51 6.67
CA LEU A 744 31.89 4.12 7.89
C LEU A 744 33.18 4.89 7.56
N LYS A 745 33.25 6.16 7.99
CA LYS A 745 34.45 7.01 7.85
C LYS A 745 34.68 7.80 9.13
N LYS A 746 35.93 8.18 9.39
CA LYS A 746 36.26 9.05 10.51
C LYS A 746 36.22 10.51 10.07
N ILE A 747 35.58 11.35 10.86
CA ILE A 747 35.59 12.80 10.66
C ILE A 747 36.77 13.39 11.43
N ASP A 748 37.63 14.15 10.75
CA ASP A 748 38.83 14.71 11.36
C ASP A 748 38.50 15.99 12.12
N THR A 749 37.83 16.93 11.43
CA THR A 749 37.44 18.23 11.98
C THR A 749 36.15 18.74 11.35
N VAL A 750 35.33 19.43 12.15
CA VAL A 750 34.17 20.18 11.67
C VAL A 750 34.33 21.65 12.04
N ASP A 751 34.65 22.48 11.05
CA ASP A 751 34.77 23.93 11.19
C ASP A 751 33.45 24.58 10.77
N LEU A 752 32.63 24.96 11.75
CA LEU A 752 31.30 25.51 11.49
C LEU A 752 31.35 26.96 10.97
N GLY A 753 30.61 27.20 9.89
CA GLY A 753 30.41 28.52 9.30
C GLY A 753 29.21 29.26 9.90
N LYS A 754 28.72 30.30 9.20
CA LYS A 754 27.47 31.01 9.56
C LYS A 754 26.22 30.16 9.29
N SER A 755 26.35 29.16 8.42
CA SER A 755 25.33 28.19 8.06
C SER A 755 26.00 26.83 7.84
N TRP A 756 25.20 25.77 7.72
CA TRP A 756 25.72 24.47 7.30
C TRP A 756 26.42 24.56 5.93
N ALA A 757 25.85 25.28 4.97
CA ALA A 757 26.44 25.46 3.64
C ALA A 757 27.88 26.00 3.66
N ASP A 758 28.16 26.94 4.58
CA ASP A 758 29.47 27.60 4.73
C ASP A 758 30.46 26.82 5.60
N SER A 759 30.04 25.71 6.20
CA SER A 759 30.86 24.91 7.11
C SER A 759 31.89 24.09 6.32
N LYS A 760 33.08 23.87 6.89
CA LYS A 760 34.13 23.04 6.31
C LYS A 760 34.30 21.76 7.10
N ILE A 761 34.34 20.65 6.38
CA ILE A 761 34.40 19.31 6.98
C ILE A 761 35.61 18.59 6.43
N LYS A 762 36.44 18.01 7.30
CA LYS A 762 37.53 17.13 6.90
C LYS A 762 37.19 15.69 7.20
N ILE A 763 37.31 14.84 6.18
CA ILE A 763 37.04 13.40 6.28
C ILE A 763 38.23 12.68 5.64
N ASN A 764 38.95 11.87 6.43
CA ASN A 764 40.15 11.15 6.00
C ASN A 764 41.18 12.04 5.26
N GLY A 765 41.37 13.28 5.71
CA GLY A 765 42.31 14.25 5.13
C GLY A 765 41.76 15.11 3.98
N ASP A 766 40.66 14.73 3.35
CA ASP A 766 40.01 15.52 2.30
C ASP A 766 39.11 16.60 2.91
N THR A 767 39.18 17.82 2.37
CA THR A 767 38.34 18.95 2.81
C THR A 767 37.16 19.15 1.88
N PHE A 768 35.96 19.20 2.45
CA PHE A 768 34.69 19.42 1.77
C PHE A 768 33.94 20.59 2.37
N ASN A 769 33.01 21.17 1.61
CA ASN A 769 32.08 22.17 2.12
C ASN A 769 30.79 21.49 2.57
N GLY A 770 30.08 22.06 3.55
CA GLY A 770 28.82 21.50 4.03
C GLY A 770 27.75 21.48 2.94
N VAL A 771 27.78 22.40 1.96
CA VAL A 771 26.90 22.38 0.78
C VAL A 771 27.02 21.11 -0.07
N ASP A 772 28.15 20.41 0.03
CA ASP A 772 28.38 19.15 -0.69
C ASP A 772 27.59 17.98 -0.06
N PHE A 773 26.99 18.18 1.12
CA PHE A 773 26.31 17.13 1.88
C PHE A 773 24.91 17.50 2.34
N ILE A 774 24.01 16.53 2.25
CA ILE A 774 22.78 16.45 3.04
C ILE A 774 23.10 15.68 4.32
N VAL A 775 22.66 16.18 5.47
CA VAL A 775 22.86 15.49 6.76
C VAL A 775 21.61 14.75 7.14
N GLY A 776 21.68 13.43 7.28
CA GLY A 776 20.64 12.57 7.85
C GLY A 776 20.87 12.29 9.33
N PHE A 777 19.79 12.25 10.10
CA PHE A 777 19.80 11.95 11.53
C PHE A 777 19.10 10.62 11.85
N PRO A 778 19.43 10.00 13.00
CA PRO A 778 18.80 8.76 13.45
C PRO A 778 17.27 8.84 13.59
N PRO A 779 16.53 7.74 13.32
CA PRO A 779 17.04 6.40 13.01
C PRO A 779 17.72 6.31 11.64
N LEU A 780 18.84 5.59 11.57
CA LEU A 780 19.64 5.46 10.35
C LEU A 780 19.29 4.15 9.64
N GLY A 781 19.19 4.22 8.32
CA GLY A 781 18.86 3.09 7.46
C GLY A 781 20.02 2.74 6.53
N ILE A 782 20.49 1.49 6.57
CA ILE A 782 21.59 1.00 5.74
C ILE A 782 21.03 -0.01 4.74
N GLU A 783 21.17 0.28 3.45
CA GLU A 783 20.96 -0.71 2.38
C GLU A 783 22.24 -1.55 2.19
N THR A 784 22.10 -2.87 2.23
CA THR A 784 23.23 -3.79 2.04
C THR A 784 23.33 -4.25 0.59
N ARG A 785 24.51 -4.10 -0.03
CA ARG A 785 24.75 -4.48 -1.42
C ARG A 785 25.54 -5.77 -1.54
N LYS A 786 24.89 -6.82 -2.01
CA LYS A 786 25.47 -8.16 -2.20
C LYS A 786 26.82 -8.18 -2.95
N THR A 787 26.95 -7.39 -4.01
CA THR A 787 28.16 -7.35 -4.84
C THR A 787 29.29 -6.51 -4.27
N LYS A 788 29.02 -5.72 -3.21
CA LYS A 788 29.97 -4.81 -2.58
C LYS A 788 29.94 -4.92 -1.06
N ILE A 789 29.55 -6.09 -0.54
CA ILE A 789 29.36 -6.29 0.89
C ILE A 789 30.68 -6.17 1.65
N ASP A 790 31.78 -6.56 1.02
CA ASP A 790 33.14 -6.39 1.53
C ASP A 790 33.47 -4.91 1.79
N GLU A 791 32.98 -3.99 0.95
CA GLU A 791 33.16 -2.55 1.15
C GLU A 791 32.30 -1.98 2.29
N GLN A 792 31.30 -2.73 2.76
CA GLN A 792 30.41 -2.35 3.86
C GLN A 792 30.71 -3.11 5.15
N MET A 793 31.72 -3.99 5.17
CA MET A 793 32.02 -4.86 6.31
C MET A 793 32.31 -4.08 7.60
N ASP A 794 33.07 -2.98 7.51
CA ASP A 794 33.37 -2.13 8.67
C ASP A 794 32.11 -1.47 9.23
N LEU A 795 31.20 -1.06 8.35
CA LEU A 795 29.89 -0.51 8.75
C LEU A 795 29.00 -1.58 9.39
N LEU A 796 29.03 -2.82 8.90
CA LEU A 796 28.28 -3.91 9.53
C LEU A 796 28.88 -4.28 10.90
N LYS A 797 30.20 -4.30 11.04
CA LYS A 797 30.88 -4.51 12.34
C LYS A 797 30.57 -3.42 13.35
N HIS A 798 30.33 -2.18 12.91
CA HIS A 798 29.86 -1.07 13.76
C HIS A 798 28.48 -1.33 14.39
N LEU A 799 27.71 -2.29 13.88
CA LEU A 799 26.43 -2.68 14.46
C LEU A 799 26.58 -3.57 15.70
N VAL A 800 27.75 -4.16 15.96
CA VAL A 800 27.97 -5.05 17.10
C VAL A 800 27.66 -4.32 18.41
N GLY A 801 26.84 -4.94 19.26
CA GLY A 801 26.35 -4.37 20.51
C GLY A 801 25.12 -3.46 20.38
N LYS A 802 24.56 -3.30 19.18
CA LYS A 802 23.37 -2.47 18.94
C LYS A 802 22.13 -3.29 18.69
N LYS A 803 20.97 -2.76 19.09
CA LYS A 803 19.67 -3.32 18.74
C LYS A 803 19.29 -2.80 17.35
N ILE A 804 18.86 -3.71 16.48
CA ILE A 804 18.53 -3.35 15.10
C ILE A 804 17.17 -3.91 14.70
N TYR A 805 16.54 -3.28 13.71
CA TYR A 805 15.57 -3.94 12.83
C TYR A 805 16.27 -4.39 11.57
N LEU A 806 16.18 -5.67 11.25
CA LEU A 806 16.80 -6.27 10.07
C LEU A 806 15.74 -6.83 9.13
N TYR A 807 15.75 -6.36 7.89
CA TYR A 807 15.01 -6.91 6.78
C TYR A 807 15.92 -7.83 5.98
N THR A 808 15.44 -9.06 5.75
CA THR A 808 16.16 -10.06 4.96
C THR A 808 15.34 -10.42 3.74
N LYS A 809 15.95 -11.09 2.76
CA LYS A 809 15.22 -11.69 1.63
C LYS A 809 14.05 -12.55 2.08
N GLU A 810 14.24 -13.34 3.12
CA GLU A 810 13.24 -14.30 3.59
C GLU A 810 12.14 -13.60 4.40
N ASN A 811 12.47 -12.51 5.08
CA ASN A 811 11.57 -11.75 5.93
C ASN A 811 11.53 -10.27 5.49
N PHE A 812 11.09 -10.04 4.25
CA PHE A 812 10.96 -8.68 3.72
C PHE A 812 9.69 -7.98 4.24
N ASP A 813 8.65 -8.76 4.57
CA ASP A 813 7.35 -8.24 5.04
C ASP A 813 7.36 -7.85 6.52
N VAL A 814 8.25 -8.47 7.30
CA VAL A 814 8.33 -8.33 8.74
C VAL A 814 9.79 -8.31 9.18
N SER A 815 10.21 -7.24 9.86
CA SER A 815 11.60 -7.12 10.32
C SER A 815 11.91 -8.12 11.44
N LEU A 816 13.11 -8.69 11.39
CA LEU A 816 13.74 -9.30 12.55
C LEU A 816 14.21 -8.18 13.48
N SER A 817 14.23 -8.40 14.79
CA SER A 817 14.89 -7.48 15.71
C SER A 817 15.60 -8.22 16.80
N GLY A 818 16.75 -7.70 17.19
CA GLY A 818 17.64 -8.31 18.15
C GLY A 818 18.88 -7.47 18.37
N LEU A 819 19.68 -7.89 19.35
CA LEU A 819 21.01 -7.35 19.63
C LEU A 819 22.02 -8.02 18.70
N VAL A 820 22.86 -7.25 18.03
CA VAL A 820 23.92 -7.81 17.19
C VAL A 820 25.08 -8.29 18.05
N GLU A 821 25.32 -9.60 18.13
CA GLU A 821 26.42 -10.18 18.92
C GLU A 821 27.75 -10.16 18.16
N SER A 822 27.72 -10.50 16.87
CA SER A 822 28.92 -10.58 16.04
C SER A 822 28.60 -10.42 14.56
N VAL A 823 29.58 -9.91 13.81
CA VAL A 823 29.57 -9.86 12.35
C VAL A 823 30.88 -10.45 11.84
N ASN A 824 30.78 -11.48 11.01
CA ASN A 824 31.92 -12.14 10.38
C ASN A 824 31.62 -12.44 8.91
N ASP A 825 32.58 -13.03 8.21
CA ASP A 825 32.45 -13.36 6.78
C ASP A 825 31.33 -14.37 6.49
N ASN A 826 30.92 -15.16 7.49
CA ASN A 826 29.83 -16.13 7.36
C ASN A 826 28.44 -15.47 7.54
N GLY A 827 28.34 -14.36 8.27
CA GLY A 827 27.06 -13.75 8.60
C GLY A 827 27.06 -12.75 9.75
N LEU A 828 25.89 -12.18 9.98
CA LEU A 828 25.55 -11.36 11.15
C LEU A 828 24.75 -12.21 12.14
N THR A 829 25.20 -12.28 13.39
CA THR A 829 24.52 -13.02 14.47
C THR A 829 23.69 -12.07 15.32
N LEU A 830 22.38 -12.32 15.36
CA LEU A 830 21.41 -11.62 16.19
C LEU A 830 21.04 -12.45 17.40
N LEU A 831 21.05 -11.85 18.57
CA LEU A 831 20.44 -12.37 19.79
C LEU A 831 19.06 -11.74 19.97
N ASP A 832 18.03 -12.57 20.03
CA ASP A 832 16.68 -12.19 20.41
C ASP A 832 16.22 -13.00 21.64
N ALA A 833 14.92 -12.91 21.97
CA ALA A 833 14.37 -13.61 23.13
C ALA A 833 14.24 -15.14 22.93
N ASP A 834 14.32 -15.65 21.70
CA ASP A 834 14.30 -17.08 21.40
C ASP A 834 15.72 -17.66 21.29
N GLY A 835 16.73 -16.82 21.05
CA GLY A 835 18.15 -17.17 21.14
C GLY A 835 19.03 -16.46 20.11
N SER A 836 20.23 -17.00 19.89
CA SER A 836 21.17 -16.48 18.88
C SER A 836 20.91 -17.13 17.51
N HIS A 837 20.80 -16.29 16.48
CA HIS A 837 20.53 -16.68 15.11
C HIS A 837 21.52 -15.99 14.15
N THR A 838 22.23 -16.78 13.34
CA THR A 838 23.16 -16.25 12.33
C THR A 838 22.49 -16.14 10.96
N ILE A 839 22.59 -14.96 10.35
CA ILE A 839 22.01 -14.65 9.04
C ILE A 839 23.14 -14.38 8.06
N GLU A 840 23.13 -15.09 6.93
CA GLU A 840 24.11 -14.91 5.87
C GLU A 840 24.09 -13.48 5.31
N LEU A 841 25.27 -12.91 5.07
CA LEU A 841 25.43 -11.53 4.57
C LEU A 841 24.71 -11.29 3.22
N ASN A 842 24.66 -12.32 2.37
CA ASN A 842 23.99 -12.27 1.07
C ASN A 842 22.44 -12.21 1.16
N LYS A 843 21.86 -12.44 2.34
CA LYS A 843 20.41 -12.39 2.60
C LYS A 843 19.98 -11.07 3.23
N LEU A 844 20.92 -10.25 3.70
CA LEU A 844 20.63 -8.92 4.22
C LEU A 844 20.14 -8.03 3.07
N GLU A 845 19.10 -7.24 3.33
CA GLU A 845 18.61 -6.23 2.39
C GLU A 845 18.69 -4.82 3.01
N TYR A 846 18.14 -4.66 4.22
CA TYR A 846 18.05 -3.35 4.86
C TYR A 846 18.14 -3.45 6.38
N VAL A 847 18.89 -2.55 7.00
CA VAL A 847 19.06 -2.47 8.46
C VAL A 847 18.62 -1.10 8.94
N ILE A 848 17.81 -1.03 9.99
CA ILE A 848 17.46 0.21 10.70
C ILE A 848 17.97 0.10 12.13
N TYR A 849 18.63 1.16 12.60
CA TYR A 849 19.13 1.21 13.97
C TYR A 849 19.22 2.65 14.48
N GLU A 850 19.29 2.78 15.79
CA GLU A 850 19.51 4.06 16.49
C GLU A 850 20.98 4.14 16.92
N ASP A 851 21.58 5.31 16.76
CA ASP A 851 22.96 5.58 17.12
C ASP A 851 23.16 7.09 17.32
N ASP A 852 24.22 7.51 18.01
CA ASP A 852 24.58 8.94 18.15
C ASP A 852 25.42 9.46 16.96
N VAL A 853 25.26 8.81 15.80
CA VAL A 853 26.01 9.06 14.56
C VAL A 853 25.11 9.79 13.54
N ILE A 854 25.72 10.53 12.61
CA ILE A 854 25.03 11.14 11.46
C ILE A 854 25.36 10.42 10.15
N GLU A 855 24.47 10.57 9.18
CA GLU A 855 24.73 10.19 7.79
C GLU A 855 25.01 11.44 6.94
N LEU A 856 26.16 11.48 6.27
CA LEU A 856 26.51 12.51 5.29
C LEU A 856 26.29 11.97 3.88
N ILE A 857 25.24 12.46 3.22
CA ILE A 857 24.85 12.07 1.87
C ILE A 857 25.42 13.06 0.88
N ARG A 858 26.32 12.61 -0.01
CA ARG A 858 26.90 13.45 -1.06
C ARG A 858 25.81 13.97 -2.00
N SER A 859 25.59 15.29 -2.01
CA SER A 859 24.48 15.92 -2.74
C SER A 859 24.62 15.75 -4.26
N GLU A 860 25.85 15.66 -4.79
CA GLU A 860 26.14 15.36 -6.20
C GLU A 860 25.93 13.88 -6.59
N HIS A 861 25.94 12.96 -5.62
CA HIS A 861 25.81 11.53 -5.86
C HIS A 861 24.36 11.05 -5.84
N ILE A 862 23.41 11.94 -5.54
CA ILE A 862 21.99 11.63 -5.48
C ILE A 862 21.17 12.39 -6.51
N SER A 863 20.12 11.69 -6.93
CA SER A 863 18.85 12.19 -7.40
C SER A 863 18.49 13.68 -7.30
N PHE A 864 18.06 14.35 -8.38
CA PHE A 864 17.15 15.49 -8.20
C PHE A 864 15.85 15.06 -7.51
N PHE A 865 15.31 13.88 -7.88
CA PHE A 865 14.11 13.33 -7.24
C PHE A 865 14.37 12.79 -5.86
N THR A 866 15.50 12.12 -5.65
CA THR A 866 15.90 11.73 -4.27
C THR A 866 15.99 12.98 -3.38
N LYS A 867 16.50 14.11 -3.87
CA LYS A 867 16.48 15.38 -3.12
C LYS A 867 15.07 15.88 -2.83
N ILE A 868 14.15 15.81 -3.79
CA ILE A 868 12.73 16.17 -3.59
C ILE A 868 12.08 15.25 -2.57
N GLU A 869 12.33 13.95 -2.64
CA GLU A 869 11.81 12.94 -1.73
C GLU A 869 12.29 13.18 -0.30
N ILE A 870 13.60 13.40 -0.12
CA ILE A 870 14.18 13.81 1.17
C ILE A 870 13.52 15.12 1.64
N LYS A 871 13.38 16.14 0.79
CA LYS A 871 12.72 17.41 1.14
C LYS A 871 11.24 17.23 1.52
N TRP A 872 10.53 16.33 0.85
CA TRP A 872 9.14 16.03 1.13
C TRP A 872 8.98 15.27 2.46
N SER A 873 9.83 14.28 2.71
CA SER A 873 9.88 13.55 3.99
C SER A 873 10.19 14.51 5.16
N ASN A 874 11.06 15.48 4.94
CA ASN A 874 11.47 16.51 5.90
C ASN A 874 10.43 17.65 6.06
N ARG A 875 9.21 17.53 5.50
CA ARG A 875 8.17 18.58 5.58
C ARG A 875 7.50 18.64 6.95
N ASN A 876 7.27 17.51 7.58
CA ASN A 876 6.53 17.45 8.85
C ASN A 876 7.47 17.26 10.06
N GLU A 877 8.66 16.70 9.86
CA GLU A 877 9.64 16.40 10.90
C GLU A 877 11.04 16.89 10.47
N PHE A 878 11.96 17.04 11.43
CA PHE A 878 13.36 17.37 11.17
C PHE A 878 14.16 16.06 11.16
N ASN A 879 14.35 15.50 9.97
CA ASN A 879 15.12 14.28 9.73
C ASN A 879 16.39 14.57 8.94
N TYR A 880 16.42 15.70 8.21
CA TYR A 880 17.54 16.09 7.37
C TYR A 880 17.87 17.59 7.47
N ILE A 881 19.14 17.94 7.23
CA ILE A 881 19.57 19.30 6.84
C ILE A 881 19.80 19.29 5.33
N ILE A 882 19.09 20.17 4.61
CA ILE A 882 19.11 20.26 3.14
C ILE A 882 19.27 21.74 2.76
N ASN A 883 20.37 22.08 2.08
CA ASN A 883 20.58 23.43 1.56
C ASN A 883 19.72 23.74 0.31
#